data_AF-A0A8H7RZR5-F1
#
_entry.id   AF-A0A8H7RZR5-F1
#
_cell.length_a   1.000
_cell.length_b   1.000
_cell.length_c   1.000
_cell.angle_alpha   90.00
_cell.angle_beta   90.00
_cell.angle_gamma   90.00
#
_symmetry.space_group_name_H-M   'P 1'
#
loop_
_entity.id
_entity.type
_entity.pdbx_description
1 polymer ?
#
loop_
_entity_poly.entity_id
_entity_poly.type
_entity_poly.pdbx_seq_one_letter_code
_entity_poly.pdbx_strand_id
1 'polypeptide(L)'
;MSLIRIQRPLILRHGMQTQWVVARHYANESFMSSLKRIVSRKAPEPPLPKAIADIQCHHGKKRVDYFSWMENLDHPEMKRRLHVPQTLPPLTTIAHGYEYYSRTSSYGMVYLRKKLGDRNATEEVLLNAGFLRSLNMTIRKVLLSPDHSIFAYSTETEGMEYGDLHFKYLNDKEADTEVLYDVFNFVWANDSTVFYTVPNEQLRPHKVYAHRLGTDQADDILIYEEPDETVFVDITSTKDSKYVTINSNSLASSEIRVVDISHDFSTGTTPKLQLIEPRKKGIEYYVDHHDDTFYILTNADGATNFKLTRAPDGKLEKENWEDVITMGPKEKIEDVDVFQNHIVVYGRREGLPMILCHNLQTLETHNVDLPEKFCVLQPGTNLDFNTDTFRFSILSPFAHESTYDYDMETQKLKPVQVQPIHRFDRSEYTCTRAHATSHDDKQIPITLIHRKDMKLHGKNPVLMRSYGAYGVSTDPDFRIEHFPLLERGWVIALAHVRGGSELGREWYEDGKLEKKMNSFKDFISVADYLIENKVTKPEYLSAIGTSAGGLLVGAMLHMRPDLFKALVLRVPFVDPLSAMLNPDLPLTQVEYPEWGNPSENPKIYNLIESYSPYENIAVASPDNDGDENINDKSQLQQHRYPSLYVTAGLKDQRVAYWQPLKLIAKMRQQQKQQSESSNNNNNNSEENNNKTLTKIDLDRGHFGGGMEQDVRLTEAAEQVAFLISEVQKS
;
A
#
# COMPACT_ATOMS: atom_id res chain seq x y z
N MET A 1 -8.81 2.92 -11.33
CA MET A 1 -8.04 2.96 -10.05
C MET A 1 -8.05 1.63 -9.29
N SER A 2 -8.98 0.72 -9.58
CA SER A 2 -9.10 -0.59 -8.91
C SER A 2 -7.89 -1.51 -9.07
N LEU A 3 -7.18 -1.52 -10.21
CA LEU A 3 -6.05 -2.44 -10.42
C LEU A 3 -4.80 -2.17 -9.55
N ILE A 4 -4.58 -0.92 -9.13
CA ILE A 4 -3.49 -0.57 -8.21
C ILE A 4 -3.93 -0.75 -6.74
N ARG A 5 -5.25 -0.77 -6.48
CA ARG A 5 -5.80 -1.53 -5.35
C ARG A 5 -5.75 -3.03 -5.70
N ILE A 6 -4.54 -3.60 -5.67
CA ILE A 6 -4.39 -5.03 -5.36
C ILE A 6 -5.39 -5.31 -4.24
N GLN A 7 -6.30 -6.26 -4.43
CA GLN A 7 -7.02 -6.83 -3.29
C GLN A 7 -5.93 -7.37 -2.37
N ARG A 8 -5.54 -6.57 -1.35
CA ARG A 8 -4.73 -7.09 -0.26
C ARG A 8 -5.52 -8.30 0.24
N PRO A 9 -4.95 -9.51 0.22
CA PRO A 9 -5.56 -10.62 0.91
C PRO A 9 -5.86 -10.13 2.33
N LEU A 10 -7.10 -10.35 2.79
CA LEU A 10 -7.61 -9.83 4.06
C LEU A 10 -6.98 -10.66 5.20
N ILE A 11 -5.68 -10.46 5.40
CA ILE A 11 -4.82 -11.22 6.31
C ILE A 11 -4.89 -10.55 7.68
N LEU A 12 -5.86 -10.98 8.48
CA LEU A 12 -5.83 -10.80 9.93
C LEU A 12 -4.62 -11.55 10.49
N ARG A 13 -3.56 -10.83 10.89
CA ARG A 13 -2.23 -11.40 11.17
C ARG A 13 -1.77 -11.16 12.62
N HIS A 14 -2.06 -12.06 13.56
CA HIS A 14 -1.48 -12.02 14.93
C HIS A 14 -1.33 -13.43 15.57
N GLY A 15 -0.10 -13.89 15.81
CA GLY A 15 0.25 -15.00 16.74
C GLY A 15 0.84 -14.45 18.05
N MET A 16 1.24 -15.20 19.10
CA MET A 16 1.40 -16.63 19.37
C MET A 16 1.24 -16.91 20.90
N GLN A 17 0.84 -18.13 21.27
CA GLN A 17 1.19 -18.87 22.51
C GLN A 17 1.49 -20.34 22.07
N THR A 18 2.20 -21.24 22.77
CA THR A 18 2.17 -21.75 24.17
C THR A 18 3.53 -22.43 24.49
N GLN A 19 3.92 -22.94 25.68
CA GLN A 19 3.51 -22.92 27.10
C GLN A 19 4.72 -23.44 27.93
N TRP A 20 4.86 -23.07 29.22
CA TRP A 20 5.65 -23.85 30.22
C TRP A 20 5.11 -23.63 31.64
N VAL A 21 4.94 -24.70 32.42
CA VAL A 21 4.49 -24.67 33.83
C VAL A 21 5.32 -25.65 34.67
N VAL A 22 6.03 -25.12 35.69
CA VAL A 22 6.59 -25.81 36.89
C VAL A 22 7.70 -26.88 36.63
N ALA A 23 8.97 -26.71 37.04
CA ALA A 23 9.40 -26.63 38.45
C ALA A 23 10.89 -26.20 38.71
N ARG A 24 11.07 -25.40 39.78
CA ARG A 24 12.17 -25.35 40.79
C ARG A 24 13.66 -25.04 40.46
N HIS A 25 14.16 -24.03 41.22
CA HIS A 25 15.54 -23.76 41.70
C HIS A 25 16.57 -23.33 40.62
N TYR A 26 17.40 -22.30 40.80
CA TYR A 26 18.03 -21.76 42.02
C TYR A 26 17.83 -20.25 42.24
N ALA A 27 18.07 -19.80 43.48
CA ALA A 27 18.25 -18.38 43.84
C ALA A 27 19.73 -18.08 44.11
N ASN A 28 20.22 -16.87 43.77
CA ASN A 28 20.68 -15.91 44.79
C ASN A 28 21.02 -14.49 44.26
N GLU A 29 20.70 -13.51 45.10
CA GLU A 29 21.45 -12.28 45.41
C GLU A 29 22.02 -11.38 44.28
N SER A 30 21.22 -10.41 43.83
CA SER A 30 21.69 -9.03 43.55
C SER A 30 20.60 -7.94 43.62
N PHE A 31 19.36 -8.29 43.99
CA PHE A 31 18.17 -7.45 43.81
C PHE A 31 18.04 -6.24 44.77
N MET A 32 19.06 -5.91 45.56
CA MET A 32 18.99 -4.90 46.64
C MET A 32 19.99 -3.72 46.51
N SER A 33 20.78 -3.64 45.44
CA SER A 33 21.78 -2.56 45.25
C SER A 33 21.28 -1.36 44.43
N SER A 34 20.27 -1.53 43.57
CA SER A 34 19.88 -0.53 42.57
C SER A 34 18.87 0.54 43.04
N LEU A 35 18.29 0.41 44.23
CA LEU A 35 17.07 1.12 44.64
C LEU A 35 17.30 2.43 45.44
N LYS A 36 18.46 3.10 45.27
CA LYS A 36 18.85 4.31 46.04
C LYS A 36 19.29 5.55 45.24
N ARG A 37 18.90 5.69 43.97
CA ARG A 37 19.09 6.94 43.19
C ARG A 37 17.87 7.33 42.34
N ILE A 38 16.78 7.73 42.99
CA ILE A 38 15.66 8.44 42.37
C ILE A 38 15.24 9.63 43.26
N VAL A 39 15.91 10.78 43.12
CA VAL A 39 15.34 12.12 43.38
C VAL A 39 16.05 13.14 42.46
N SER A 40 15.27 14.03 41.83
CA SER A 40 15.68 15.23 41.08
C SER A 40 16.70 15.10 39.93
N ARG A 41 16.20 15.04 38.68
CA ARG A 41 16.83 15.67 37.49
C ARG A 41 15.75 16.20 36.55
N LYS A 42 16.10 17.21 35.73
CA LYS A 42 15.31 17.73 34.61
C LYS A 42 14.91 16.58 33.66
N ALA A 43 13.93 16.82 32.79
CA ALA A 43 13.72 16.02 31.59
C ALA A 43 15.08 15.76 30.90
N PRO A 44 15.43 14.51 30.57
CA PRO A 44 16.74 14.20 30.03
C PRO A 44 16.89 14.88 28.67
N GLU A 45 17.99 15.61 28.49
CA GLU A 45 18.48 15.91 27.15
C GLU A 45 18.71 14.55 26.45
N PRO A 46 18.20 14.35 25.22
CA PRO A 46 18.29 13.05 24.55
C PRO A 46 19.78 12.68 24.35
N PRO A 47 20.20 11.47 24.74
CA PRO A 47 21.62 11.13 24.77
C PRO A 47 22.22 11.04 23.36
N LEU A 48 23.39 11.68 23.18
CA LEU A 48 24.17 11.61 21.95
C LEU A 48 24.54 10.14 21.62
N PRO A 49 24.22 9.61 20.42
CA PRO A 49 24.67 8.30 20.01
C PRO A 49 26.18 8.29 19.73
N LYS A 50 26.94 7.51 20.49
CA LYS A 50 28.37 7.28 20.21
C LYS A 50 28.53 6.27 19.08
N ALA A 51 29.44 6.54 18.15
CA ALA A 51 29.93 5.52 17.22
C ALA A 51 30.69 4.43 18.00
N ILE A 52 30.29 3.17 17.83
CA ILE A 52 30.91 2.01 18.48
C ILE A 52 31.29 1.04 17.38
N ALA A 53 32.60 0.81 17.21
CA ALA A 53 33.12 -0.09 16.19
C ALA A 53 32.92 -1.56 16.59
N ASP A 54 31.97 -2.24 15.95
CA ASP A 54 31.90 -3.70 15.91
C ASP A 54 32.84 -4.22 14.81
N ILE A 55 33.52 -5.34 15.08
CA ILE A 55 34.59 -5.87 14.25
C ILE A 55 34.33 -7.35 13.97
N GLN A 56 33.84 -7.62 12.77
CA GLN A 56 33.47 -8.95 12.30
C GLN A 56 34.56 -9.50 11.37
N CYS A 57 35.12 -10.67 11.69
CA CYS A 57 36.16 -11.32 10.89
C CYS A 57 35.62 -12.59 10.24
N HIS A 58 35.52 -12.60 8.90
CA HIS A 58 35.09 -13.77 8.11
C HIS A 58 36.12 -14.07 7.03
N HIS A 59 36.51 -15.34 6.88
CA HIS A 59 37.49 -15.81 5.88
C HIS A 59 38.79 -14.97 5.81
N GLY A 60 39.30 -14.55 6.97
CA GLY A 60 40.52 -13.72 7.06
C GLY A 60 40.34 -12.24 6.67
N LYS A 61 39.14 -11.81 6.28
CA LYS A 61 38.81 -10.40 6.00
C LYS A 61 38.09 -9.77 7.19
N LYS A 62 38.50 -8.54 7.52
CA LYS A 62 38.00 -7.76 8.66
C LYS A 62 36.98 -6.72 8.17
N ARG A 63 35.71 -6.88 8.52
CA ARG A 63 34.66 -5.87 8.40
C ARG A 63 34.63 -5.07 9.70
N VAL A 64 34.52 -3.75 9.60
CA VAL A 64 34.24 -2.87 10.75
C VAL A 64 32.90 -2.21 10.51
N ASP A 65 31.96 -2.46 11.42
CA ASP A 65 30.63 -1.87 11.40
C ASP A 65 30.49 -0.93 12.60
N TYR A 66 30.50 0.38 12.35
CA TYR A 66 30.39 1.39 13.41
C TYR A 66 28.96 1.53 13.97
N PHE A 67 28.02 0.74 13.43
CA PHE A 67 26.58 0.93 13.58
C PHE A 67 25.79 -0.36 13.83
N SER A 68 26.41 -1.53 14.04
CA SER A 68 25.66 -2.78 14.35
C SER A 68 24.84 -2.70 15.65
N TRP A 69 25.17 -1.77 16.55
CA TRP A 69 24.34 -1.43 17.71
C TRP A 69 22.96 -0.84 17.32
N MET A 70 22.80 -0.31 16.10
CA MET A 70 21.49 0.14 15.55
C MET A 70 20.52 -1.01 15.32
N GLU A 71 21.00 -2.19 14.93
CA GLU A 71 20.16 -3.41 14.80
C GLU A 71 19.43 -3.76 16.11
N ASN A 72 19.99 -3.32 17.23
CA ASN A 72 19.49 -3.57 18.58
C ASN A 72 18.63 -2.42 19.15
N LEU A 73 18.59 -1.24 18.52
CA LEU A 73 18.05 -0.04 19.19
C LEU A 73 16.52 0.00 19.28
N ASP A 74 15.83 -0.24 18.16
CA ASP A 74 14.38 -0.11 18.09
C ASP A 74 13.66 -1.44 17.86
N HIS A 75 14.32 -2.53 17.44
CA HIS A 75 13.67 -3.82 17.19
C HIS A 75 12.95 -4.42 18.43
N PRO A 76 13.56 -4.49 19.64
CA PRO A 76 12.84 -4.94 20.84
C PRO A 76 11.76 -3.97 21.31
N GLU A 77 11.90 -2.67 21.03
CA GLU A 77 10.92 -1.65 21.39
C GLU A 77 9.68 -1.71 20.49
N MET A 78 9.89 -1.73 19.18
CA MET A 78 8.84 -1.89 18.20
C MET A 78 8.13 -3.24 18.32
N LYS A 79 8.84 -4.32 18.69
CA LYS A 79 8.20 -5.58 19.11
C LYS A 79 7.28 -5.41 20.32
N ARG A 80 7.64 -4.58 21.31
CA ARG A 80 6.76 -4.24 22.45
C ARG A 80 5.62 -3.31 22.07
N ARG A 81 5.77 -2.47 21.04
CA ARG A 81 4.70 -1.58 20.52
C ARG A 81 3.70 -2.33 19.64
N LEU A 82 4.15 -3.29 18.81
CA LEU A 82 3.28 -4.28 18.14
C LEU A 82 2.83 -5.42 19.06
N HIS A 83 3.04 -5.32 20.38
CA HIS A 83 2.48 -6.30 21.31
C HIS A 83 0.98 -6.06 21.47
N VAL A 84 0.23 -6.50 20.46
CA VAL A 84 -1.21 -6.72 20.55
C VAL A 84 -1.46 -7.75 21.66
N PRO A 85 -2.37 -7.48 22.62
CA PRO A 85 -2.70 -8.43 23.67
C PRO A 85 -3.09 -9.80 23.09
N GLN A 86 -2.54 -10.88 23.65
CA GLN A 86 -2.57 -12.24 23.08
C GLN A 86 -3.97 -12.88 22.87
N THR A 87 -5.06 -12.19 23.16
CA THR A 87 -6.43 -12.74 23.18
C THR A 87 -7.49 -11.71 22.78
N LEU A 88 -7.28 -10.98 21.68
CA LEU A 88 -8.44 -10.37 21.02
C LEU A 88 -9.23 -11.46 20.28
N PRO A 89 -10.57 -11.51 20.42
CA PRO A 89 -11.39 -12.40 19.61
C PRO A 89 -11.11 -12.13 18.12
N PRO A 90 -11.01 -13.17 17.28
CA PRO A 90 -10.90 -12.96 15.85
C PRO A 90 -12.14 -12.22 15.36
N LEU A 91 -12.01 -11.41 14.31
CA LEU A 91 -13.19 -10.83 13.66
C LEU A 91 -14.01 -11.98 13.06
N THR A 92 -15.27 -12.08 13.48
CA THR A 92 -16.19 -13.11 13.00
C THR A 92 -17.14 -12.52 11.97
N THR A 93 -17.42 -13.29 10.91
CA THR A 93 -18.43 -12.96 9.89
C THR A 93 -19.52 -14.02 9.93
N ILE A 94 -20.78 -13.61 9.88
CA ILE A 94 -21.93 -14.53 9.89
C ILE A 94 -22.44 -14.68 8.47
N ALA A 95 -22.68 -15.92 8.04
CA ALA A 95 -23.30 -16.25 6.75
C ALA A 95 -23.86 -17.70 6.81
N HIS A 96 -24.97 -17.97 6.13
CA HIS A 96 -25.58 -19.32 5.99
C HIS A 96 -25.73 -20.12 7.31
N GLY A 97 -26.02 -19.44 8.42
CA GLY A 97 -26.18 -20.08 9.74
C GLY A 97 -24.87 -20.54 10.40
N TYR A 98 -23.71 -20.06 9.92
CA TYR A 98 -22.40 -20.29 10.48
C TYR A 98 -21.70 -18.97 10.83
N GLU A 99 -20.82 -19.04 11.82
CA GLU A 99 -19.85 -18.00 12.19
C GLU A 99 -18.47 -18.41 11.63
N TYR A 100 -17.88 -17.55 10.80
CA TYR A 100 -16.60 -17.77 10.13
C TYR A 100 -15.51 -16.85 10.68
N TYR A 101 -14.32 -17.40 10.89
CA TYR A 101 -13.17 -16.65 11.39
C TYR A 101 -11.85 -17.37 11.07
N SER A 102 -10.75 -16.64 11.18
CA SER A 102 -9.40 -17.20 11.13
C SER A 102 -8.63 -16.93 12.42
N ARG A 103 -7.64 -17.77 12.72
CA ARG A 103 -6.69 -17.60 13.82
C ARG A 103 -5.28 -17.77 13.28
N THR A 104 -4.41 -16.79 13.50
CA THR A 104 -2.98 -16.95 13.21
C THR A 104 -2.28 -17.67 14.38
N SER A 105 -1.33 -18.53 14.07
CA SER A 105 -0.47 -19.22 15.03
C SER A 105 1.01 -19.14 14.60
N SER A 106 1.91 -19.70 15.41
CA SER A 106 3.34 -19.89 15.07
C SER A 106 3.54 -20.63 13.75
N TYR A 107 2.63 -21.57 13.52
CA TYR A 107 2.73 -22.59 12.50
C TYR A 107 2.08 -22.12 11.20
N GLY A 108 1.03 -21.29 11.28
CA GLY A 108 0.38 -20.64 10.14
C GLY A 108 -1.02 -20.14 10.47
N MET A 109 -1.79 -19.82 9.43
CA MET A 109 -3.20 -19.44 9.55
C MET A 109 -4.09 -20.68 9.70
N VAL A 110 -5.08 -20.63 10.58
CA VAL A 110 -6.12 -21.64 10.70
C VAL A 110 -7.47 -21.01 10.39
N TYR A 111 -8.16 -21.48 9.35
CA TYR A 111 -9.49 -21.07 8.97
C TYR A 111 -10.52 -21.97 9.65
N LEU A 112 -11.55 -21.35 10.23
CA LEU A 112 -12.49 -21.98 11.15
C LEU A 112 -13.91 -21.57 10.81
N ARG A 113 -14.87 -22.48 11.06
CA ARG A 113 -16.29 -22.14 11.15
C ARG A 113 -16.92 -22.75 12.40
N LYS A 114 -18.03 -22.17 12.84
CA LYS A 114 -18.84 -22.70 13.94
C LYS A 114 -20.31 -22.54 13.62
N LYS A 115 -21.12 -23.58 13.84
CA LYS A 115 -22.56 -23.51 13.58
C LYS A 115 -23.26 -22.61 14.59
N LEU A 116 -24.15 -21.73 14.12
CA LEU A 116 -24.96 -20.85 14.97
C LEU A 116 -26.19 -21.58 15.52
N GLY A 117 -26.78 -21.04 16.59
CA GLY A 117 -27.99 -21.58 17.24
C GLY A 117 -27.76 -22.81 18.14
N ASP A 118 -26.74 -23.63 17.88
CA ASP A 118 -26.35 -24.74 18.75
C ASP A 118 -25.28 -24.33 19.77
N ARG A 119 -25.65 -24.40 21.06
CA ARG A 119 -24.75 -24.07 22.19
C ARG A 119 -23.60 -25.07 22.36
N ASN A 120 -23.75 -26.28 21.83
CA ASN A 120 -22.74 -27.34 21.87
C ASN A 120 -21.93 -27.43 20.57
N ALA A 121 -22.16 -26.54 19.59
CA ALA A 121 -21.43 -26.53 18.33
C ALA A 121 -19.92 -26.41 18.57
N THR A 122 -19.18 -27.43 18.15
CA THR A 122 -17.72 -27.43 18.12
C THR A 122 -17.20 -26.59 16.96
N GLU A 123 -15.97 -26.10 17.08
CA GLU A 123 -15.29 -25.41 15.99
C GLU A 123 -14.85 -26.42 14.92
N GLU A 124 -15.14 -26.14 13.65
CA GLU A 124 -14.72 -26.94 12.49
C GLU A 124 -13.51 -26.28 11.83
N VAL A 125 -12.42 -27.03 11.64
CA VAL A 125 -11.21 -26.54 10.95
C VAL A 125 -11.38 -26.71 9.43
N LEU A 126 -11.57 -25.59 8.75
CA LEU A 126 -11.62 -25.52 7.29
C LEU A 126 -10.25 -25.81 6.69
N LEU A 127 -9.20 -25.11 7.14
CA LEU A 127 -7.83 -25.32 6.69
C LEU A 127 -6.84 -24.92 7.80
N ASN A 128 -5.86 -25.78 8.09
CA ASN A 128 -4.67 -25.40 8.83
C ASN A 128 -3.53 -25.18 7.82
N ALA A 129 -3.31 -23.93 7.44
CA ALA A 129 -2.39 -23.52 6.37
C ALA A 129 -0.91 -23.59 6.77
N GLY A 130 -0.56 -24.13 7.95
CA GLY A 130 0.80 -24.05 8.47
C GLY A 130 1.86 -24.83 7.68
N PHE A 131 1.45 -25.86 6.93
CA PHE A 131 2.35 -26.61 6.05
C PHE A 131 2.87 -25.78 4.87
N LEU A 132 2.12 -24.76 4.41
CA LEU A 132 2.53 -23.90 3.30
C LEU A 132 3.82 -23.14 3.60
N ARG A 133 4.09 -22.83 4.88
CA ARG A 133 5.34 -22.17 5.29
C ARG A 133 6.58 -23.02 5.00
N SER A 134 6.50 -24.35 5.14
CA SER A 134 7.60 -25.25 4.76
C SER A 134 7.76 -25.42 3.24
N LEU A 135 6.78 -24.97 2.45
CA LEU A 135 6.81 -25.00 0.98
C LEU A 135 7.17 -23.62 0.38
N ASN A 136 7.42 -22.61 1.21
CA ASN A 136 7.57 -21.21 0.79
C ASN A 136 6.34 -20.64 0.03
N MET A 137 5.15 -21.12 0.40
CA MET A 137 3.87 -20.72 -0.19
C MET A 137 3.04 -19.90 0.81
N THR A 138 2.15 -19.05 0.29
CA THR A 138 1.15 -18.33 1.08
C THR A 138 -0.25 -18.47 0.48
N ILE A 139 -1.29 -18.12 1.23
CA ILE A 139 -2.68 -18.08 0.74
C ILE A 139 -2.99 -16.68 0.23
N ARG A 140 -3.47 -16.58 -1.00
CA ARG A 140 -3.84 -15.34 -1.67
C ARG A 140 -5.33 -15.03 -1.52
N LYS A 141 -6.22 -16.01 -1.68
CA LYS A 141 -7.67 -15.83 -1.53
C LYS A 141 -8.32 -17.09 -0.94
N VAL A 142 -9.41 -16.91 -0.19
CA VAL A 142 -10.30 -17.98 0.25
C VAL A 142 -11.74 -17.60 -0.08
N LEU A 143 -12.54 -18.55 -0.56
CA LEU A 143 -13.99 -18.40 -0.75
C LEU A 143 -14.69 -19.71 -0.40
N LEU A 144 -15.93 -19.62 0.07
CA LEU A 144 -16.82 -20.76 0.20
C LEU A 144 -17.72 -20.83 -1.03
N SER A 145 -18.16 -22.03 -1.43
CA SER A 145 -19.27 -22.19 -2.37
C SER A 145 -20.55 -21.52 -1.82
N PRO A 146 -21.51 -21.13 -2.67
CA PRO A 146 -22.75 -20.48 -2.22
C PRO A 146 -23.57 -21.31 -1.21
N ASP A 147 -23.56 -22.64 -1.32
CA ASP A 147 -24.15 -23.56 -0.32
C ASP A 147 -23.29 -23.79 0.94
N HIS A 148 -22.09 -23.21 0.98
CA HIS A 148 -21.08 -23.36 2.02
C HIS A 148 -20.60 -24.81 2.26
N SER A 149 -20.71 -25.71 1.27
CA SER A 149 -20.23 -27.10 1.33
C SER A 149 -18.78 -27.30 0.87
N ILE A 150 -18.19 -26.35 0.14
CA ILE A 150 -16.81 -26.41 -0.37
C ILE A 150 -16.02 -25.19 0.11
N PHE A 151 -14.80 -25.43 0.60
CA PHE A 151 -13.84 -24.38 0.92
C PHE A 151 -12.76 -24.34 -0.18
N ALA A 152 -12.78 -23.29 -0.99
CA ALA A 152 -11.81 -23.03 -2.03
C ALA A 152 -10.73 -22.06 -1.54
N TYR A 153 -9.46 -22.34 -1.84
CA TYR A 153 -8.35 -21.45 -1.48
C TYR A 153 -7.27 -21.44 -2.56
N SER A 154 -6.81 -20.25 -2.95
CA SER A 154 -5.66 -20.09 -3.83
C SER A 154 -4.37 -19.89 -3.06
N THR A 155 -3.31 -20.52 -3.55
CA THR A 155 -1.95 -20.42 -3.02
C THR A 155 -1.02 -19.77 -4.03
N GLU A 156 0.02 -19.10 -3.54
CA GLU A 156 1.10 -18.58 -4.39
C GLU A 156 2.47 -18.96 -3.80
N THR A 157 3.46 -19.16 -4.66
CA THR A 157 4.88 -19.10 -4.24
C THR A 157 5.26 -17.63 -4.05
N GLU A 158 5.95 -17.30 -2.96
CA GLU A 158 6.15 -15.90 -2.52
C GLU A 158 6.69 -14.98 -3.64
N GLY A 159 5.83 -14.04 -4.08
CA GLY A 159 6.16 -13.02 -5.07
C GLY A 159 5.73 -13.31 -6.51
N MET A 160 5.03 -14.42 -6.80
CA MET A 160 4.53 -14.73 -8.15
C MET A 160 3.21 -14.02 -8.49
N GLU A 161 2.41 -13.62 -7.50
CA GLU A 161 1.05 -13.04 -7.65
C GLU A 161 -0.02 -13.97 -8.30
N TYR A 162 0.30 -15.23 -8.60
CA TYR A 162 -0.65 -16.28 -9.02
C TYR A 162 -0.19 -17.67 -8.52
N GLY A 163 -1.03 -18.69 -8.70
CA GLY A 163 -0.68 -20.09 -8.38
C GLY A 163 -1.88 -21.03 -8.33
N ASP A 164 -1.81 -22.03 -7.47
CA ASP A 164 -2.74 -23.17 -7.47
C ASP A 164 -4.02 -22.86 -6.69
N LEU A 165 -5.19 -23.16 -7.28
CA LEU A 165 -6.50 -23.09 -6.63
C LEU A 165 -6.93 -24.49 -6.19
N HIS A 166 -7.10 -24.68 -4.87
CA HIS A 166 -7.47 -25.94 -4.27
C HIS A 166 -8.93 -25.95 -3.79
N PHE A 167 -9.63 -27.05 -4.01
CA PHE A 167 -10.98 -27.29 -3.51
C PHE A 167 -10.99 -28.33 -2.39
N LYS A 168 -11.59 -27.97 -1.25
CA LYS A 168 -11.82 -28.88 -0.14
C LYS A 168 -13.31 -29.04 0.14
N TYR A 169 -13.84 -30.20 -0.20
CA TYR A 169 -15.17 -30.63 0.20
C TYR A 169 -15.25 -30.73 1.74
N LEU A 170 -16.30 -30.16 2.34
CA LEU A 170 -16.46 -30.08 3.80
C LEU A 170 -17.41 -31.15 4.37
N ASN A 171 -18.32 -31.63 3.53
CA ASN A 171 -19.31 -32.66 3.90
C ASN A 171 -18.79 -34.09 3.68
N ASP A 172 -17.82 -34.25 2.76
CA ASP A 172 -17.09 -35.50 2.53
C ASP A 172 -15.62 -35.31 2.92
N LYS A 173 -15.08 -36.23 3.71
CA LYS A 173 -13.69 -36.23 4.18
C LYS A 173 -12.80 -37.22 3.44
N GLU A 174 -13.39 -38.09 2.64
CA GLU A 174 -12.71 -39.10 1.80
C GLU A 174 -12.58 -38.61 0.35
N ALA A 175 -13.35 -37.58 -0.05
CA ALA A 175 -13.27 -36.97 -1.37
C ALA A 175 -11.88 -36.37 -1.66
N ASP A 176 -11.34 -36.69 -2.84
CA ASP A 176 -10.10 -36.12 -3.34
C ASP A 176 -10.18 -34.60 -3.48
N THR A 177 -9.08 -33.90 -3.20
CA THR A 177 -8.99 -32.45 -3.39
C THR A 177 -8.64 -32.13 -4.84
N GLU A 178 -9.56 -31.49 -5.54
CA GLU A 178 -9.37 -30.97 -6.90
C GLU A 178 -8.50 -29.71 -6.89
N VAL A 179 -7.66 -29.53 -7.91
CA VAL A 179 -6.70 -28.43 -8.02
C VAL A 179 -6.64 -27.91 -9.45
N LEU A 180 -6.73 -26.59 -9.61
CA LEU A 180 -6.48 -25.88 -10.87
C LEU A 180 -5.15 -25.12 -10.79
N TYR A 181 -4.39 -25.15 -11.86
CA TYR A 181 -3.09 -24.48 -11.96
C TYR A 181 -3.21 -23.12 -12.67
N ASP A 182 -2.19 -22.28 -12.48
CA ASP A 182 -2.04 -20.95 -13.12
C ASP A 182 -3.18 -19.94 -12.87
N VAL A 183 -3.79 -19.99 -11.67
CA VAL A 183 -4.91 -19.14 -11.26
C VAL A 183 -4.45 -17.83 -10.60
N PHE A 184 -4.88 -16.69 -11.15
CA PHE A 184 -4.59 -15.35 -10.60
C PHE A 184 -5.67 -14.83 -9.64
N ASN A 185 -6.94 -15.05 -9.97
CA ASN A 185 -8.14 -14.76 -9.17
C ASN A 185 -9.26 -15.77 -9.54
N PHE A 186 -10.22 -15.98 -8.64
CA PHE A 186 -11.38 -16.86 -8.85
C PHE A 186 -12.63 -16.38 -8.10
N VAL A 187 -13.82 -16.73 -8.60
CA VAL A 187 -15.12 -16.58 -7.92
C VAL A 187 -16.03 -17.76 -8.24
N TRP A 188 -17.00 -18.04 -7.36
CA TRP A 188 -18.06 -19.01 -7.63
C TRP A 188 -19.14 -18.38 -8.52
N ALA A 189 -19.59 -19.14 -9.52
CA ALA A 189 -20.84 -18.84 -10.23
C ALA A 189 -22.02 -19.57 -9.57
N ASN A 190 -21.84 -20.84 -9.20
CA ASN A 190 -22.81 -21.65 -8.45
C ASN A 190 -22.07 -22.74 -7.66
N ASP A 191 -22.78 -23.63 -6.97
CA ASP A 191 -22.19 -24.67 -6.10
C ASP A 191 -21.29 -25.69 -6.80
N SER A 192 -21.27 -25.73 -8.14
CA SER A 192 -20.48 -26.67 -8.95
C SER A 192 -19.58 -26.02 -10.00
N THR A 193 -19.61 -24.69 -10.14
CA THR A 193 -18.91 -23.97 -11.21
C THR A 193 -18.14 -22.75 -10.68
N VAL A 194 -16.87 -22.66 -11.04
CA VAL A 194 -15.93 -21.60 -10.66
C VAL A 194 -15.44 -20.86 -11.89
N PHE A 195 -15.47 -19.53 -11.83
CA PHE A 195 -14.83 -18.68 -12.82
C PHE A 195 -13.44 -18.30 -12.30
N TYR A 196 -12.43 -18.34 -13.16
CA TYR A 196 -11.06 -18.00 -12.79
C TYR A 196 -10.31 -17.26 -13.90
N THR A 197 -9.31 -16.46 -13.52
CA THR A 197 -8.47 -15.69 -14.45
C THR A 197 -7.07 -16.24 -14.56
N VAL A 198 -6.52 -16.24 -15.79
CA VAL A 198 -5.16 -16.76 -16.10
C VAL A 198 -4.25 -15.62 -16.61
N PRO A 199 -3.01 -15.49 -16.10
CA PRO A 199 -2.05 -14.49 -16.56
C PRO A 199 -1.41 -14.85 -17.91
N ASN A 200 -0.86 -13.85 -18.61
CA ASN A 200 0.07 -14.06 -19.74
C ASN A 200 1.53 -14.12 -19.24
N GLU A 201 2.49 -14.24 -20.17
CA GLU A 201 3.93 -14.26 -19.86
C GLU A 201 4.45 -12.99 -19.15
N GLN A 202 3.73 -11.87 -19.24
CA GLN A 202 4.02 -10.60 -18.56
C GLN A 202 3.29 -10.48 -17.20
N LEU A 203 2.65 -11.56 -16.73
CA LEU A 203 1.84 -11.62 -15.50
C LEU A 203 0.54 -10.80 -15.52
N ARG A 204 0.06 -10.40 -16.71
CA ARG A 204 -1.24 -9.73 -16.90
C ARG A 204 -2.37 -10.75 -16.98
N PRO A 205 -3.34 -10.79 -16.04
CA PRO A 205 -4.57 -11.57 -16.21
C PRO A 205 -5.34 -11.07 -17.45
N HIS A 206 -5.56 -11.98 -18.40
CA HIS A 206 -6.11 -11.65 -19.73
C HIS A 206 -7.22 -12.61 -20.17
N LYS A 207 -7.31 -13.80 -19.58
CA LYS A 207 -8.33 -14.81 -19.88
C LYS A 207 -9.22 -15.08 -18.69
N VAL A 208 -10.48 -15.38 -18.95
CA VAL A 208 -11.46 -15.91 -17.98
C VAL A 208 -11.91 -17.28 -18.46
N TYR A 209 -11.80 -18.28 -17.60
CA TYR A 209 -12.31 -19.63 -17.81
C TYR A 209 -13.43 -19.94 -16.81
N ALA A 210 -14.36 -20.81 -17.20
CA ALA A 210 -15.30 -21.45 -16.31
C ALA A 210 -14.95 -22.94 -16.18
N HIS A 211 -14.64 -23.34 -14.95
CA HIS A 211 -14.37 -24.71 -14.55
C HIS A 211 -15.60 -25.31 -13.88
N ARG A 212 -15.94 -26.56 -14.23
CA ARG A 212 -16.95 -27.35 -13.53
C ARG A 212 -16.24 -28.41 -12.69
N LEU A 213 -16.55 -28.47 -11.40
CA LEU A 213 -15.94 -29.44 -10.49
C LEU A 213 -16.14 -30.88 -10.98
N GLY A 214 -15.08 -31.68 -10.89
CA GLY A 214 -15.04 -33.06 -11.35
C GLY A 214 -14.79 -33.25 -12.85
N THR A 215 -14.35 -32.22 -13.58
CA THR A 215 -13.83 -32.35 -14.96
C THR A 215 -12.35 -31.99 -15.05
N ASP A 216 -11.64 -32.48 -16.06
CA ASP A 216 -10.25 -32.07 -16.29
C ASP A 216 -10.17 -30.57 -16.61
N GLN A 217 -9.16 -29.86 -16.08
CA GLN A 217 -8.93 -28.43 -16.37
C GLN A 217 -8.77 -28.15 -17.88
N ALA A 218 -8.38 -29.16 -18.67
CA ALA A 218 -8.27 -29.07 -20.12
C ALA A 218 -9.64 -28.96 -20.85
N ASP A 219 -10.74 -29.32 -20.18
CA ASP A 219 -12.11 -29.21 -20.70
C ASP A 219 -12.78 -27.87 -20.32
N ASP A 220 -12.09 -26.99 -19.57
CA ASP A 220 -12.63 -25.72 -19.09
C ASP A 220 -13.02 -24.76 -20.23
N ILE A 221 -14.16 -24.11 -20.08
CA ILE A 221 -14.72 -23.25 -21.13
C ILE A 221 -14.04 -21.87 -21.07
N LEU A 222 -13.36 -21.46 -22.14
CA LEU A 222 -12.91 -20.08 -22.31
C LEU A 222 -14.15 -19.16 -22.42
N ILE A 223 -14.33 -18.30 -21.44
CA ILE A 223 -15.44 -17.34 -21.37
C ILE A 223 -15.08 -16.04 -22.07
N TYR A 224 -13.88 -15.51 -21.81
CA TYR A 224 -13.43 -14.22 -22.33
C TYR A 224 -11.91 -14.14 -22.45
N GLU A 225 -11.42 -13.41 -23.45
CA GLU A 225 -10.02 -13.08 -23.67
C GLU A 225 -9.90 -11.59 -24.02
N GLU A 226 -9.04 -10.86 -23.32
CA GLU A 226 -8.75 -9.45 -23.56
C GLU A 226 -7.57 -9.28 -24.53
N PRO A 227 -7.81 -8.78 -25.75
CA PRO A 227 -6.77 -8.63 -26.77
C PRO A 227 -5.87 -7.40 -26.55
N ASP A 228 -6.26 -6.43 -25.73
CA ASP A 228 -5.47 -5.24 -25.45
C ASP A 228 -4.43 -5.54 -24.34
N GLU A 229 -3.14 -5.46 -24.69
CA GLU A 229 -2.03 -5.72 -23.76
C GLU A 229 -1.93 -4.70 -22.61
N THR A 230 -2.61 -3.55 -22.71
CA THR A 230 -2.63 -2.53 -21.65
C THR A 230 -3.77 -2.71 -20.63
N VAL A 231 -4.61 -3.73 -20.82
CA VAL A 231 -5.87 -3.93 -20.09
C VAL A 231 -5.83 -5.24 -19.31
N PHE A 232 -6.17 -5.19 -18.03
CA PHE A 232 -6.20 -6.34 -17.13
C PHE A 232 -7.65 -6.78 -16.96
N VAL A 233 -7.87 -8.08 -16.90
CA VAL A 233 -9.18 -8.68 -16.64
C VAL A 233 -9.25 -9.13 -15.19
N ASP A 234 -10.30 -8.71 -14.49
CA ASP A 234 -10.62 -9.17 -13.13
C ASP A 234 -12.07 -9.64 -13.03
N ILE A 235 -12.40 -10.48 -12.05
CA ILE A 235 -13.73 -11.08 -11.86
C ILE A 235 -14.23 -10.94 -10.43
N THR A 236 -15.52 -10.59 -10.30
CA THR A 236 -16.23 -10.52 -9.01
C THR A 236 -17.64 -11.11 -9.15
N SER A 237 -18.24 -11.55 -8.05
CA SER A 237 -19.68 -11.84 -7.99
C SER A 237 -20.41 -10.62 -7.46
N THR A 238 -21.59 -10.32 -8.01
CA THR A 238 -22.51 -9.29 -7.49
C THR A 238 -23.00 -9.65 -6.09
N LYS A 239 -23.36 -8.64 -5.28
CA LYS A 239 -23.71 -8.84 -3.87
C LYS A 239 -24.99 -9.64 -3.65
N ASP A 240 -25.95 -9.52 -4.55
CA ASP A 240 -27.16 -10.35 -4.58
C ASP A 240 -26.95 -11.75 -5.19
N SER A 241 -25.72 -12.03 -5.66
CA SER A 241 -25.31 -13.29 -6.30
C SER A 241 -26.04 -13.63 -7.61
N LYS A 242 -26.64 -12.68 -8.34
CA LYS A 242 -27.24 -12.98 -9.66
C LYS A 242 -26.23 -13.06 -10.81
N TYR A 243 -25.14 -12.31 -10.74
CA TYR A 243 -24.17 -12.16 -11.83
C TYR A 243 -22.72 -12.34 -11.39
N VAL A 244 -21.92 -12.95 -12.27
CA VAL A 244 -20.45 -12.80 -12.28
C VAL A 244 -20.09 -11.67 -13.24
N THR A 245 -19.31 -10.70 -12.77
CA THR A 245 -18.78 -9.59 -13.58
C THR A 245 -17.41 -9.95 -14.13
N ILE A 246 -17.13 -9.53 -15.36
CA ILE A 246 -15.83 -9.58 -16.04
C ILE A 246 -15.41 -8.15 -16.32
N ASN A 247 -14.36 -7.71 -15.66
CA ASN A 247 -13.98 -6.30 -15.51
C ASN A 247 -12.66 -6.03 -16.25
N SER A 248 -12.74 -5.67 -17.52
CA SER A 248 -11.60 -5.23 -18.32
C SER A 248 -11.24 -3.78 -17.96
N ASN A 249 -10.11 -3.56 -17.29
CA ASN A 249 -9.69 -2.25 -16.81
C ASN A 249 -8.27 -1.89 -17.29
N SER A 250 -8.05 -0.62 -17.64
CA SER A 250 -6.72 -0.01 -17.79
C SER A 250 -6.55 1.13 -16.77
N LEU A 251 -5.43 1.86 -16.82
CA LEU A 251 -5.28 3.11 -16.07
C LEU A 251 -6.20 4.25 -16.55
N ALA A 252 -6.88 4.10 -17.70
CA ALA A 252 -7.60 5.17 -18.37
C ALA A 252 -9.05 4.84 -18.75
N SER A 253 -9.52 3.59 -18.61
CA SER A 253 -10.88 3.20 -18.97
C SER A 253 -11.28 1.86 -18.40
N SER A 254 -12.59 1.64 -18.26
CA SER A 254 -13.22 0.37 -17.91
C SER A 254 -14.10 -0.16 -19.04
N GLU A 255 -14.31 -1.47 -19.05
CA GLU A 255 -15.38 -2.15 -19.79
C GLU A 255 -15.81 -3.38 -18.99
N ILE A 256 -17.12 -3.53 -18.77
CA ILE A 256 -17.66 -4.61 -17.95
C ILE A 256 -18.65 -5.43 -18.75
N ARG A 257 -18.49 -6.75 -18.65
CA ARG A 257 -19.46 -7.75 -19.09
C ARG A 257 -19.99 -8.49 -17.88
N VAL A 258 -21.22 -8.97 -17.95
CA VAL A 258 -21.83 -9.83 -16.92
C VAL A 258 -22.25 -11.16 -17.51
N VAL A 259 -22.16 -12.20 -16.69
CA VAL A 259 -22.69 -13.54 -16.92
C VAL A 259 -23.72 -13.82 -15.85
N ASP A 260 -24.93 -14.16 -16.27
CA ASP A 260 -26.00 -14.65 -15.40
C ASP A 260 -25.61 -16.02 -14.83
N ILE A 261 -25.66 -16.17 -13.51
CA ILE A 261 -25.28 -17.44 -12.87
C ILE A 261 -26.30 -18.56 -13.10
N SER A 262 -27.51 -18.24 -13.58
CA SER A 262 -28.55 -19.21 -13.90
C SER A 262 -28.27 -19.99 -15.20
N HIS A 263 -27.16 -19.72 -15.88
CA HIS A 263 -26.73 -20.48 -17.06
C HIS A 263 -26.42 -21.94 -16.72
N ASP A 264 -26.84 -22.88 -17.56
CA ASP A 264 -26.58 -24.31 -17.35
C ASP A 264 -25.19 -24.71 -17.88
N PHE A 265 -24.18 -24.49 -17.05
CA PHE A 265 -22.79 -24.90 -17.27
C PHE A 265 -22.61 -26.42 -17.43
N SER A 266 -23.59 -27.26 -17.06
CA SER A 266 -23.46 -28.72 -17.19
C SER A 266 -23.44 -29.19 -18.65
N THR A 267 -23.96 -28.36 -19.56
CA THR A 267 -24.09 -28.62 -21.01
C THR A 267 -22.80 -28.43 -21.80
N GLY A 268 -21.76 -27.85 -21.21
CA GLY A 268 -20.55 -27.45 -21.95
C GLY A 268 -20.75 -26.24 -22.87
N THR A 269 -21.89 -25.53 -22.78
CA THR A 269 -22.15 -24.35 -23.62
C THR A 269 -21.59 -23.07 -23.00
N THR A 270 -21.03 -22.19 -23.84
CA THR A 270 -20.56 -20.87 -23.41
C THR A 270 -21.76 -19.99 -22.99
N PRO A 271 -21.72 -19.35 -21.81
CA PRO A 271 -22.77 -18.43 -21.37
C PRO A 271 -22.84 -17.19 -22.27
N LYS A 272 -24.02 -16.55 -22.30
CA LYS A 272 -24.20 -15.26 -22.96
C LYS A 272 -23.51 -14.16 -22.14
N LEU A 273 -22.48 -13.55 -22.72
CA LEU A 273 -21.90 -12.31 -22.20
C LEU A 273 -22.83 -11.12 -22.50
N GLN A 274 -23.28 -10.43 -21.47
CA GLN A 274 -24.02 -9.18 -21.58
C GLN A 274 -23.07 -8.01 -21.29
N LEU A 275 -22.83 -7.16 -22.29
CA LEU A 275 -22.02 -5.94 -22.14
C LEU A 275 -22.85 -4.88 -21.41
N ILE A 276 -22.26 -4.20 -20.42
CA ILE A 276 -22.89 -3.04 -19.77
C ILE A 276 -22.84 -1.82 -20.72
N GLU A 277 -21.62 -1.40 -21.10
CA GLU A 277 -21.35 -0.25 -21.97
C GLU A 277 -20.00 -0.46 -22.68
N PRO A 278 -19.82 -0.09 -23.96
CA PRO A 278 -18.52 -0.26 -24.66
C PRO A 278 -17.38 0.58 -24.05
N ARG A 279 -16.15 0.06 -24.08
CA ARG A 279 -14.95 0.78 -23.60
C ARG A 279 -14.81 2.16 -24.26
N LYS A 280 -14.67 3.21 -23.43
CA LYS A 280 -14.38 4.57 -23.91
C LYS A 280 -13.19 5.17 -23.15
N LYS A 281 -12.22 5.71 -23.89
CA LYS A 281 -11.02 6.36 -23.32
C LYS A 281 -11.43 7.49 -22.37
N GLY A 282 -10.91 7.45 -21.14
CA GLY A 282 -11.20 8.40 -20.07
C GLY A 282 -12.41 8.04 -19.21
N ILE A 283 -13.21 7.02 -19.58
CA ILE A 283 -14.40 6.61 -18.83
C ILE A 283 -14.10 5.36 -18.01
N GLU A 284 -14.09 5.52 -16.69
CA GLU A 284 -14.05 4.44 -15.70
C GLU A 284 -15.47 4.21 -15.18
N TYR A 285 -15.86 2.95 -15.06
CA TYR A 285 -17.12 2.57 -14.43
C TYR A 285 -17.04 1.16 -13.82
N TYR A 286 -17.79 0.95 -12.74
CA TYR A 286 -17.86 -0.28 -11.95
C TYR A 286 -19.32 -0.59 -11.65
N VAL A 287 -19.71 -1.87 -11.61
CA VAL A 287 -21.12 -2.26 -11.38
C VAL A 287 -21.27 -3.27 -10.26
N ASP A 288 -22.40 -3.16 -9.56
CA ASP A 288 -23.01 -4.20 -8.74
C ASP A 288 -24.49 -4.30 -9.10
N HIS A 289 -25.21 -5.30 -8.59
CA HIS A 289 -26.61 -5.56 -8.94
C HIS A 289 -27.48 -5.87 -7.72
N HIS A 290 -28.73 -5.40 -7.75
CA HIS A 290 -29.78 -5.68 -6.76
C HIS A 290 -31.18 -5.36 -7.32
N ASP A 291 -32.17 -6.23 -7.08
CA ASP A 291 -33.60 -6.05 -7.42
C ASP A 291 -33.84 -5.49 -8.84
N ASP A 292 -33.35 -6.26 -9.82
CA ASP A 292 -33.47 -6.04 -11.27
C ASP A 292 -32.86 -4.70 -11.75
N THR A 293 -31.89 -4.21 -10.98
CA THR A 293 -31.22 -2.92 -11.15
C THR A 293 -29.70 -3.06 -10.98
N PHE A 294 -28.95 -2.69 -12.01
CA PHE A 294 -27.51 -2.44 -11.90
C PHE A 294 -27.24 -1.08 -11.29
N TYR A 295 -26.39 -1.05 -10.26
CA TYR A 295 -25.84 0.17 -9.68
C TYR A 295 -24.45 0.41 -10.25
N ILE A 296 -24.27 1.55 -10.93
CA ILE A 296 -23.08 1.85 -11.73
C ILE A 296 -22.34 3.05 -11.13
N LEU A 297 -21.18 2.80 -10.55
CA LEU A 297 -20.25 3.82 -10.09
C LEU A 297 -19.43 4.30 -11.30
N THR A 298 -19.58 5.54 -11.76
CA THR A 298 -18.94 6.03 -12.99
C THR A 298 -18.40 7.44 -12.89
N ASN A 299 -17.34 7.75 -13.66
CA ASN A 299 -16.84 9.11 -13.87
C ASN A 299 -17.44 9.82 -15.11
N ALA A 300 -18.48 9.24 -15.71
CA ALA A 300 -19.14 9.75 -16.90
C ALA A 300 -19.70 11.18 -16.75
N ASP A 301 -19.97 11.82 -17.88
CA ASP A 301 -20.67 13.12 -17.97
C ASP A 301 -19.94 14.29 -17.29
N GLY A 302 -18.62 14.15 -17.11
CA GLY A 302 -17.78 15.13 -16.42
C GLY A 302 -17.74 14.94 -14.90
N ALA A 303 -18.36 13.90 -14.36
CA ALA A 303 -18.29 13.55 -12.93
C ALA A 303 -16.91 12.95 -12.57
N THR A 304 -15.82 13.71 -12.73
CA THR A 304 -14.43 13.22 -12.56
C THR A 304 -14.16 12.62 -11.17
N ASN A 305 -14.89 13.05 -10.15
CA ASN A 305 -14.86 12.51 -8.79
C ASN A 305 -15.83 11.33 -8.52
N PHE A 306 -16.38 10.77 -9.59
CA PHE A 306 -17.40 9.72 -9.64
C PHE A 306 -18.79 10.12 -9.11
N LYS A 307 -19.82 9.58 -9.76
CA LYS A 307 -21.22 9.54 -9.32
C LYS A 307 -21.71 8.10 -9.29
N LEU A 308 -22.70 7.82 -8.46
CA LEU A 308 -23.46 6.57 -8.50
C LEU A 308 -24.70 6.76 -9.35
N THR A 309 -24.88 5.92 -10.35
CA THR A 309 -26.07 5.86 -11.22
C THR A 309 -26.73 4.48 -11.11
N ARG A 310 -27.91 4.31 -11.72
CA ARG A 310 -28.60 3.02 -11.81
C ARG A 310 -29.18 2.77 -13.21
N ALA A 311 -29.31 1.50 -13.60
CA ALA A 311 -29.92 1.07 -14.87
C ALA A 311 -30.65 -0.28 -14.72
N PRO A 312 -31.84 -0.49 -15.34
CA PRO A 312 -32.53 -1.79 -15.28
C PRO A 312 -31.85 -2.89 -16.12
N ASP A 313 -32.00 -4.16 -15.72
CA ASP A 313 -31.34 -5.34 -16.34
C ASP A 313 -31.45 -5.49 -17.87
N GLY A 314 -32.53 -4.97 -18.46
CA GLY A 314 -32.80 -5.00 -19.90
C GLY A 314 -32.49 -3.70 -20.65
N LYS A 315 -31.86 -2.72 -20.00
CA LYS A 315 -31.64 -1.35 -20.48
C LYS A 315 -30.32 -0.80 -19.96
N LEU A 316 -29.22 -1.48 -20.29
CA LEU A 316 -27.89 -1.19 -19.74
C LEU A 316 -27.18 -0.05 -20.47
N GLU A 317 -27.64 0.31 -21.67
CA GLU A 317 -27.02 1.37 -22.47
C GLU A 317 -27.02 2.68 -21.69
N LYS A 318 -25.93 3.44 -21.80
CA LYS A 318 -25.68 4.63 -20.98
C LYS A 318 -26.82 5.66 -20.99
N GLU A 319 -27.59 5.77 -22.07
CA GLU A 319 -28.75 6.66 -22.18
C GLU A 319 -29.86 6.38 -21.15
N ASN A 320 -29.85 5.18 -20.52
CA ASN A 320 -30.81 4.77 -19.49
C ASN A 320 -30.27 4.95 -18.06
N TRP A 321 -29.03 5.45 -17.87
CA TRP A 321 -28.43 5.59 -16.54
C TRP A 321 -29.03 6.79 -15.79
N GLU A 322 -29.70 6.55 -14.67
CA GLU A 322 -30.25 7.58 -13.80
C GLU A 322 -29.31 7.88 -12.63
N ASP A 323 -29.04 9.16 -12.35
CA ASP A 323 -28.19 9.58 -11.23
C ASP A 323 -28.87 9.30 -9.87
N VAL A 324 -28.17 8.61 -8.98
CA VAL A 324 -28.62 8.29 -7.61
C VAL A 324 -27.88 9.15 -6.58
N ILE A 325 -26.55 9.21 -6.66
CA ILE A 325 -25.70 10.05 -5.78
C ILE A 325 -24.65 10.77 -6.62
N THR A 326 -24.72 12.10 -6.63
CA THR A 326 -23.74 12.97 -7.31
C THR A 326 -22.97 13.77 -6.28
N MET A 327 -21.64 13.69 -6.33
CA MET A 327 -20.73 14.36 -5.39
C MET A 327 -20.47 15.82 -5.75
N GLY A 328 -20.24 16.65 -4.73
CA GLY A 328 -19.76 18.03 -4.92
C GLY A 328 -18.30 18.10 -5.40
N PRO A 329 -17.81 19.27 -5.86
CA PRO A 329 -16.47 19.40 -6.45
C PRO A 329 -15.29 19.02 -5.54
N LYS A 330 -15.48 19.03 -4.21
CA LYS A 330 -14.47 18.64 -3.21
C LYS A 330 -14.73 17.26 -2.58
N GLU A 331 -15.70 16.54 -3.10
CA GLU A 331 -16.09 15.20 -2.65
C GLU A 331 -15.75 14.19 -3.74
N LYS A 332 -15.45 12.95 -3.34
CA LYS A 332 -15.13 11.85 -4.26
C LYS A 332 -15.69 10.54 -3.73
N ILE A 333 -16.34 9.74 -4.59
CA ILE A 333 -16.61 8.33 -4.30
C ILE A 333 -15.33 7.54 -4.55
N GLU A 334 -14.93 6.71 -3.59
CA GLU A 334 -13.84 5.76 -3.75
C GLU A 334 -14.33 4.31 -3.87
N ASP A 335 -15.47 3.98 -3.26
CA ASP A 335 -16.03 2.62 -3.24
C ASP A 335 -17.53 2.64 -2.92
N VAL A 336 -18.24 1.56 -3.27
CA VAL A 336 -19.67 1.38 -3.00
C VAL A 336 -19.93 -0.07 -2.59
N ASP A 337 -20.81 -0.27 -1.61
CA ASP A 337 -21.21 -1.60 -1.11
C ASP A 337 -22.74 -1.66 -1.04
N VAL A 338 -23.35 -2.70 -1.61
CA VAL A 338 -24.81 -2.84 -1.81
C VAL A 338 -25.39 -3.90 -0.87
N PHE A 339 -26.50 -3.57 -0.24
CA PHE A 339 -27.28 -4.39 0.69
C PHE A 339 -28.76 -4.36 0.31
N GLN A 340 -29.53 -5.35 0.77
CA GLN A 340 -30.96 -5.52 0.45
C GLN A 340 -31.83 -4.24 0.64
N ASN A 341 -31.49 -3.38 1.59
CA ASN A 341 -32.23 -2.14 1.90
C ASN A 341 -31.40 -0.84 1.69
N HIS A 342 -30.09 -0.95 1.45
CA HIS A 342 -29.16 0.18 1.60
C HIS A 342 -27.99 0.12 0.61
N ILE A 343 -27.46 1.29 0.28
CA ILE A 343 -26.16 1.44 -0.38
C ILE A 343 -25.23 2.25 0.53
N VAL A 344 -24.05 1.71 0.78
CA VAL A 344 -22.99 2.35 1.57
C VAL A 344 -21.93 2.88 0.61
N VAL A 345 -21.72 4.19 0.62
CA VAL A 345 -20.74 4.87 -0.23
C VAL A 345 -19.54 5.28 0.61
N TYR A 346 -18.37 4.75 0.27
CA TYR A 346 -17.10 5.12 0.87
C TYR A 346 -16.44 6.19 0.00
N GLY A 347 -15.94 7.26 0.61
CA GLY A 347 -15.42 8.38 -0.15
C GLY A 347 -14.59 9.36 0.66
N ARG A 348 -14.40 10.54 0.09
CA ARG A 348 -13.74 11.67 0.75
C ARG A 348 -14.49 12.97 0.60
N ARG A 349 -14.28 13.87 1.56
CA ARG A 349 -14.67 15.29 1.54
C ARG A 349 -13.47 16.12 2.00
N GLU A 350 -12.98 17.02 1.15
CA GLU A 350 -11.76 17.82 1.39
C GLU A 350 -10.53 16.97 1.81
N GLY A 351 -10.39 15.79 1.18
CA GLY A 351 -9.31 14.83 1.41
C GLY A 351 -9.39 14.02 2.70
N LEU A 352 -10.42 14.21 3.51
CA LEU A 352 -10.73 13.40 4.69
C LEU A 352 -11.75 12.32 4.35
N PRO A 353 -11.70 11.13 4.96
CA PRO A 353 -12.64 10.06 4.68
C PRO A 353 -14.07 10.42 5.09
N MET A 354 -15.04 9.84 4.39
CA MET A 354 -16.46 9.87 4.75
C MET A 354 -17.14 8.55 4.36
N ILE A 355 -18.24 8.25 5.05
CA ILE A 355 -19.21 7.23 4.62
C ILE A 355 -20.57 7.91 4.49
N LEU A 356 -21.27 7.66 3.39
CA LEU A 356 -22.70 7.93 3.26
C LEU A 356 -23.47 6.61 3.26
N CYS A 357 -24.65 6.60 3.85
CA CYS A 357 -25.59 5.49 3.76
C CYS A 357 -26.88 6.00 3.11
N HIS A 358 -27.26 5.39 2.00
CA HIS A 358 -28.45 5.71 1.20
C HIS A 358 -29.47 4.58 1.36
N ASN A 359 -30.68 4.90 1.80
CA ASN A 359 -31.74 3.93 2.01
C ASN A 359 -32.58 3.78 0.74
N LEU A 360 -32.71 2.56 0.23
CA LEU A 360 -33.33 2.28 -1.07
C LEU A 360 -34.86 2.41 -1.07
N GLN A 361 -35.49 2.40 0.11
CA GLN A 361 -36.95 2.52 0.25
C GLN A 361 -37.41 3.98 0.40
N THR A 362 -36.68 4.77 1.18
CA THR A 362 -36.99 6.19 1.45
C THR A 362 -36.28 7.16 0.51
N LEU A 363 -35.20 6.70 -0.16
CA LEU A 363 -34.27 7.50 -0.95
C LEU A 363 -33.50 8.57 -0.15
N GLU A 364 -33.55 8.51 1.18
CA GLU A 364 -32.79 9.40 2.06
C GLU A 364 -31.32 8.96 2.16
N THR A 365 -30.40 9.93 2.24
CA THR A 365 -28.97 9.69 2.41
C THR A 365 -28.45 10.42 3.66
N HIS A 366 -27.80 9.70 4.56
CA HIS A 366 -27.19 10.27 5.76
C HIS A 366 -25.67 10.05 5.80
N ASN A 367 -24.95 10.89 6.55
CA ASN A 367 -23.51 10.72 6.81
C ASN A 367 -23.32 9.84 8.05
N VAL A 368 -22.27 9.02 8.07
CA VAL A 368 -21.84 8.31 9.29
C VAL A 368 -20.79 9.14 10.03
N ASP A 369 -21.05 9.44 11.31
CA ASP A 369 -20.08 10.13 12.17
C ASP A 369 -18.90 9.20 12.52
N LEU A 370 -17.76 9.42 11.83
CA LEU A 370 -16.55 8.65 12.05
C LEU A 370 -15.91 8.97 13.42
N PRO A 371 -15.38 7.96 14.14
CA PRO A 371 -14.83 8.15 15.48
C PRO A 371 -13.51 8.93 15.49
N GLU A 372 -12.80 9.02 14.35
CA GLU A 372 -11.60 9.85 14.18
C GLU A 372 -11.63 10.56 12.82
N LYS A 373 -11.22 11.84 12.80
CA LYS A 373 -11.25 12.70 11.60
C LYS A 373 -10.08 12.45 10.65
N PHE A 374 -8.91 12.12 11.19
CA PHE A 374 -7.68 11.88 10.43
C PHE A 374 -7.35 10.39 10.50
N CYS A 375 -7.92 9.63 9.58
CA CYS A 375 -7.71 8.20 9.45
C CYS A 375 -7.74 7.76 7.98
N VAL A 376 -7.30 6.53 7.72
CA VAL A 376 -7.73 5.73 6.56
C VAL A 376 -9.02 5.03 6.93
N LEU A 377 -9.95 5.01 5.99
CA LEU A 377 -11.19 4.24 6.05
C LEU A 377 -11.04 3.00 5.15
N GLN A 378 -11.48 1.84 5.62
CA GLN A 378 -11.48 0.59 4.88
C GLN A 378 -12.84 -0.10 5.00
N PRO A 379 -13.50 -0.48 3.89
CA PRO A 379 -14.64 -1.38 3.92
C PRO A 379 -14.29 -2.68 4.67
N GLY A 380 -15.21 -3.17 5.49
CA GLY A 380 -15.06 -4.42 6.21
C GLY A 380 -15.54 -5.64 5.41
N THR A 381 -15.47 -6.81 6.02
CA THR A 381 -16.00 -8.05 5.46
C THR A 381 -17.53 -8.09 5.58
N ASN A 382 -18.22 -7.57 4.57
CA ASN A 382 -19.69 -7.55 4.46
C ASN A 382 -20.17 -8.66 3.51
N LEU A 383 -20.28 -9.90 4.00
CA LEU A 383 -20.71 -11.06 3.20
C LEU A 383 -22.22 -11.31 3.22
N ASP A 384 -22.91 -10.94 4.30
CA ASP A 384 -24.36 -11.05 4.35
C ASP A 384 -24.98 -9.86 3.60
N PHE A 385 -25.76 -10.16 2.57
CA PHE A 385 -26.50 -9.16 1.80
C PHE A 385 -27.77 -8.68 2.54
N ASN A 386 -28.33 -9.55 3.38
CA ASN A 386 -29.63 -9.37 4.04
C ASN A 386 -29.45 -8.86 5.47
N THR A 387 -28.68 -7.78 5.61
CA THR A 387 -28.32 -7.17 6.91
C THR A 387 -28.53 -5.66 6.89
N ASP A 388 -29.03 -5.13 8.00
CA ASP A 388 -29.09 -3.69 8.26
C ASP A 388 -27.81 -3.17 8.94
N THR A 389 -26.78 -4.01 9.08
CA THR A 389 -25.47 -3.66 9.69
C THR A 389 -24.33 -3.89 8.71
N PHE A 390 -23.55 -2.84 8.42
CA PHE A 390 -22.28 -2.96 7.70
C PHE A 390 -21.08 -2.79 8.65
N ARG A 391 -19.97 -3.42 8.30
CA ARG A 391 -18.69 -3.33 9.02
C ARG A 391 -17.70 -2.47 8.25
N PHE A 392 -16.90 -1.71 8.99
CA PHE A 392 -15.74 -1.00 8.46
C PHE A 392 -14.60 -0.95 9.48
N SER A 393 -13.38 -0.74 9.00
CA SER A 393 -12.19 -0.48 9.81
C SER A 393 -11.68 0.94 9.58
N ILE A 394 -11.11 1.54 10.63
CA ILE A 394 -10.28 2.73 10.50
C ILE A 394 -8.86 2.48 11.01
N LEU A 395 -7.88 3.08 10.33
CA LEU A 395 -6.49 3.15 10.80
C LEU A 395 -6.14 4.63 11.00
N SER A 396 -5.64 5.02 12.17
CA SER A 396 -5.23 6.40 12.43
C SER A 396 -3.75 6.49 12.83
N PRO A 397 -3.14 7.69 12.84
CA PRO A 397 -1.75 7.85 13.23
C PRO A 397 -1.44 7.42 14.68
N PHE A 398 -2.47 7.24 15.51
CA PHE A 398 -2.36 7.09 16.95
C PHE A 398 -3.08 5.87 17.53
N ALA A 399 -3.65 5.01 16.68
CA ALA A 399 -4.28 3.76 17.06
C ALA A 399 -3.96 2.67 16.03
N HIS A 400 -3.94 1.41 16.47
CA HIS A 400 -3.99 0.30 15.52
C HIS A 400 -5.34 0.31 14.78
N GLU A 401 -5.45 -0.53 13.74
CA GLU A 401 -6.72 -0.78 13.08
C GLU A 401 -7.83 -1.06 14.11
N SER A 402 -8.93 -0.33 13.96
CA SER A 402 -10.08 -0.41 14.84
C SER A 402 -11.33 -0.64 14.00
N THR A 403 -12.02 -1.74 14.28
CA THR A 403 -13.17 -2.24 13.51
C THR A 403 -14.47 -1.91 14.23
N TYR A 404 -15.45 -1.45 13.46
CA TYR A 404 -16.76 -1.03 13.91
C TYR A 404 -17.86 -1.66 13.06
N ASP A 405 -18.96 -2.00 13.71
CA ASP A 405 -20.24 -2.29 13.07
C ASP A 405 -21.09 -1.01 13.12
N TYR A 406 -21.79 -0.69 12.03
CA TYR A 406 -22.75 0.41 11.98
C TYR A 406 -24.11 -0.12 11.55
N ASP A 407 -25.09 0.05 12.44
CA ASP A 407 -26.49 -0.27 12.23
C ASP A 407 -27.14 0.89 11.46
N MET A 408 -27.53 0.63 10.20
CA MET A 408 -27.97 1.62 9.21
C MET A 408 -29.35 2.20 9.53
N GLU A 409 -30.24 1.38 10.10
CA GLU A 409 -31.60 1.75 10.50
C GLU A 409 -31.61 2.61 11.77
N THR A 410 -30.90 2.20 12.82
CA THR A 410 -30.86 2.92 14.10
C THR A 410 -29.75 3.98 14.18
N GLN A 411 -28.90 4.06 13.15
CA GLN A 411 -27.77 4.98 13.00
C GLN A 411 -26.77 4.88 14.15
N LYS A 412 -26.46 3.65 14.59
CA LYS A 412 -25.62 3.39 15.77
C LYS A 412 -24.30 2.72 15.39
N LEU A 413 -23.22 3.43 15.70
CA LEU A 413 -21.86 2.91 15.64
C LEU A 413 -21.54 2.06 16.89
N LYS A 414 -21.07 0.84 16.68
CA LYS A 414 -20.66 -0.11 17.72
C LYS A 414 -19.21 -0.55 17.51
N PRO A 415 -18.30 -0.33 18.47
CA PRO A 415 -16.94 -0.87 18.38
C PRO A 415 -16.98 -2.41 18.49
N VAL A 416 -16.36 -3.09 17.52
CA VAL A 416 -16.18 -4.55 17.49
C VAL A 416 -14.83 -4.91 18.08
N GLN A 417 -13.78 -4.25 17.60
CA GLN A 417 -12.41 -4.46 18.03
C GLN A 417 -11.67 -3.13 17.96
N VAL A 418 -11.30 -2.57 19.11
CA VAL A 418 -10.54 -1.31 19.21
C VAL A 418 -9.29 -1.60 20.02
N GLN A 419 -8.11 -1.41 19.44
CA GLN A 419 -6.84 -1.78 20.06
C GLN A 419 -6.00 -0.54 20.43
N PRO A 420 -5.81 -0.25 21.73
CA PRO A 420 -4.89 0.80 22.15
C PRO A 420 -3.44 0.35 21.91
N ILE A 421 -2.58 1.29 21.53
CA ILE A 421 -1.15 1.03 21.35
C ILE A 421 -0.49 0.91 22.73
N HIS A 422 0.26 -0.16 22.97
CA HIS A 422 0.91 -0.35 24.27
C HIS A 422 1.97 0.74 24.53
N ARG A 423 1.86 1.40 25.69
CA ARG A 423 2.76 2.49 26.17
C ARG A 423 2.78 3.75 25.30
N PHE A 424 1.77 3.98 24.47
CA PHE A 424 1.62 5.24 23.73
C PHE A 424 0.32 5.93 24.13
N ASP A 425 0.42 7.05 24.85
CA ASP A 425 -0.75 7.88 25.15
C ASP A 425 -1.05 8.79 23.96
N ARG A 426 -2.01 8.36 23.13
CA ARG A 426 -2.51 9.14 21.99
C ARG A 426 -3.01 10.54 22.38
N SER A 427 -3.38 10.77 23.64
CA SER A 427 -3.84 12.09 24.10
C SER A 427 -2.73 13.14 24.13
N GLU A 428 -1.45 12.75 24.15
CA GLU A 428 -0.31 13.69 24.05
C GLU A 428 -0.08 14.21 22.62
N TYR A 429 -0.66 13.58 21.59
CA TYR A 429 -0.36 13.85 20.18
C TYR A 429 -1.52 14.50 19.45
N THR A 430 -1.23 15.18 18.35
CA THR A 430 -2.22 15.86 17.51
C THR A 430 -1.89 15.75 16.02
N CYS A 431 -2.93 15.87 15.23
CA CYS A 431 -2.92 15.87 13.77
C CYS A 431 -3.57 17.17 13.31
N THR A 432 -2.82 18.01 12.60
CA THR A 432 -3.29 19.34 12.15
C THR A 432 -3.11 19.50 10.64
N ARG A 433 -3.94 20.35 10.02
CA ARG A 433 -3.86 20.65 8.58
C ARG A 433 -3.22 22.03 8.39
N ALA A 434 -2.20 22.09 7.54
CA ALA A 434 -1.61 23.31 7.00
C ALA A 434 -1.72 23.30 5.46
N HIS A 435 -1.38 24.41 4.80
CA HIS A 435 -1.33 24.52 3.35
C HIS A 435 -0.08 25.28 2.92
N ALA A 436 0.67 24.74 1.96
CA ALA A 436 1.72 25.47 1.25
C ALA A 436 1.17 26.06 -0.05
N THR A 437 1.66 27.23 -0.44
CA THR A 437 1.37 27.78 -1.77
C THR A 437 2.40 27.21 -2.75
N SER A 438 1.95 26.52 -3.80
CA SER A 438 2.83 26.02 -4.87
C SER A 438 3.21 27.12 -5.85
N HIS A 439 4.13 26.79 -6.75
CA HIS A 439 4.63 27.62 -7.85
C HIS A 439 3.56 28.18 -8.81
N ASP A 440 2.34 27.66 -8.77
CA ASP A 440 1.17 28.06 -9.55
C ASP A 440 -0.02 28.46 -8.65
N ASP A 441 0.29 29.01 -7.48
CA ASP A 441 -0.64 29.51 -6.43
C ASP A 441 -1.57 28.45 -5.80
N LYS A 442 -1.56 27.21 -6.27
CA LYS A 442 -2.35 26.10 -5.71
C LYS A 442 -1.95 25.82 -4.26
N GLN A 443 -2.97 25.67 -3.42
CA GLN A 443 -2.81 25.38 -1.99
C GLN A 443 -2.62 23.88 -1.78
N ILE A 444 -1.37 23.45 -1.58
CA ILE A 444 -1.00 22.05 -1.34
C ILE A 444 -1.30 21.70 0.12
N PRO A 445 -2.23 20.78 0.41
CA PRO A 445 -2.51 20.39 1.78
C PRO A 445 -1.30 19.72 2.42
N ILE A 446 -1.12 19.93 3.73
CA ILE A 446 -0.10 19.27 4.55
C ILE A 446 -0.77 18.74 5.81
N THR A 447 -0.58 17.46 6.14
CA THR A 447 -0.96 16.93 7.46
C THR A 447 0.28 16.86 8.35
N LEU A 448 0.25 17.57 9.48
CA LEU A 448 1.32 17.59 10.48
C LEU A 448 0.91 16.73 11.68
N ILE A 449 1.77 15.79 12.04
CA ILE A 449 1.57 14.84 13.15
C ILE A 449 2.72 15.05 14.15
N HIS A 450 2.41 15.48 15.37
CA HIS A 450 3.41 15.78 16.41
C HIS A 450 2.81 15.77 17.83
N ARG A 451 3.67 15.89 18.86
CA ARG A 451 3.23 16.13 20.25
C ARG A 451 2.54 17.49 20.39
N LYS A 452 1.46 17.57 21.16
CA LYS A 452 0.68 18.80 21.41
C LYS A 452 1.48 19.91 22.13
N ASP A 453 2.43 19.53 22.97
CA ASP A 453 3.26 20.45 23.76
C ASP A 453 4.52 20.95 23.01
N MET A 454 4.76 20.47 21.80
CA MET A 454 5.92 20.81 20.99
C MET A 454 5.89 22.28 20.52
N LYS A 455 7.05 22.94 20.60
CA LYS A 455 7.24 24.29 20.05
C LYS A 455 7.87 24.23 18.67
N LEU A 456 7.18 24.74 17.67
CA LEU A 456 7.70 24.89 16.31
C LEU A 456 8.70 26.07 16.26
N HIS A 457 9.99 25.77 16.52
CA HIS A 457 11.08 26.75 16.69
C HIS A 457 12.17 26.65 15.60
N GLY A 458 11.85 26.07 14.45
CA GLY A 458 12.73 25.99 13.28
C GLY A 458 13.93 25.06 13.44
N LYS A 459 13.93 24.17 14.44
CA LYS A 459 14.96 23.13 14.64
C LYS A 459 14.36 21.79 15.08
N ASN A 460 13.07 21.55 14.80
CA ASN A 460 12.49 20.23 15.05
C ASN A 460 12.92 19.30 13.91
N PRO A 461 13.34 18.06 14.22
CA PRO A 461 13.56 17.07 13.18
C PRO A 461 12.23 16.73 12.50
N VAL A 462 12.21 16.78 11.17
CA VAL A 462 11.03 16.51 10.34
C VAL A 462 11.29 15.30 9.47
N LEU A 463 10.34 14.37 9.46
CA LEU A 463 10.23 13.36 8.40
C LEU A 463 9.06 13.74 7.48
N MET A 464 9.38 14.17 6.27
CA MET A 464 8.41 14.43 5.23
C MET A 464 8.13 13.17 4.41
N ARG A 465 6.86 12.91 4.09
CA ARG A 465 6.45 11.73 3.33
C ARG A 465 5.43 12.13 2.26
N SER A 466 5.56 11.54 1.08
CA SER A 466 4.60 11.66 -0.01
C SER A 466 4.73 10.49 -0.99
N TYR A 467 3.83 10.43 -1.97
CA TYR A 467 3.85 9.44 -3.05
C TYR A 467 3.62 10.08 -4.42
N GLY A 468 2.51 10.80 -4.62
CA GLY A 468 2.32 11.69 -5.77
C GLY A 468 2.27 11.01 -7.14
N ALA A 469 1.73 9.79 -7.25
CA ALA A 469 1.55 9.08 -8.52
C ALA A 469 0.30 8.17 -8.50
N TYR A 470 -0.21 7.85 -9.69
CA TYR A 470 -1.41 7.02 -9.94
C TYR A 470 -2.69 7.43 -9.17
N GLY A 471 -2.71 8.66 -8.65
CA GLY A 471 -3.76 9.19 -7.79
C GLY A 471 -3.86 8.51 -6.43
N VAL A 472 -2.78 7.88 -5.93
CA VAL A 472 -2.73 7.31 -4.58
C VAL A 472 -2.55 8.43 -3.55
N SER A 473 -3.47 8.53 -2.60
CA SER A 473 -3.47 9.52 -1.51
C SER A 473 -2.41 9.24 -0.44
N THR A 474 -1.75 10.29 0.07
CA THR A 474 -0.74 10.20 1.14
C THR A 474 -1.40 10.19 2.51
N ASP A 475 -2.09 9.11 2.85
CA ASP A 475 -2.97 9.08 4.01
C ASP A 475 -2.28 9.13 5.39
N PRO A 476 -2.97 9.69 6.41
CA PRO A 476 -2.56 9.63 7.81
C PRO A 476 -2.86 8.24 8.42
N ASP A 477 -2.12 7.23 7.96
CA ASP A 477 -2.25 5.84 8.38
C ASP A 477 -1.42 5.48 9.64
N PHE A 478 -1.74 4.34 10.26
CA PHE A 478 -0.91 3.76 11.31
C PHE A 478 0.44 3.29 10.73
N ARG A 479 1.54 3.81 11.28
CA ARG A 479 2.91 3.54 10.83
C ARG A 479 3.80 3.33 12.05
N ILE A 480 4.35 2.14 12.23
CA ILE A 480 5.16 1.86 13.41
C ILE A 480 6.43 2.70 13.47
N GLU A 481 7.01 2.97 12.29
CA GLU A 481 8.19 3.81 12.11
C GLU A 481 7.99 5.25 12.63
N HIS A 482 6.76 5.74 12.77
CA HIS A 482 6.50 7.09 13.30
C HIS A 482 6.65 7.18 14.83
N PHE A 483 6.34 6.12 15.60
CA PHE A 483 6.27 6.23 17.07
C PHE A 483 7.61 6.55 17.75
N PRO A 484 8.74 5.88 17.42
CA PRO A 484 10.04 6.21 18.00
C PRO A 484 10.48 7.63 17.66
N LEU A 485 10.09 8.15 16.49
CA LEU A 485 10.38 9.51 16.03
C LEU A 485 9.54 10.55 16.79
N LEU A 486 8.22 10.37 16.84
CA LEU A 486 7.28 11.27 17.53
C LEU A 486 7.63 11.47 19.01
N GLU A 487 8.00 10.41 19.71
CA GLU A 487 8.46 10.49 21.12
C GLU A 487 9.81 11.19 21.28
N ARG A 488 10.70 11.10 20.28
CA ARG A 488 11.98 11.83 20.22
C ARG A 488 11.83 13.29 19.76
N GLY A 489 10.59 13.79 19.68
CA GLY A 489 10.30 15.18 19.32
C GLY A 489 10.31 15.47 17.82
N TRP A 490 10.09 14.45 16.98
CA TRP A 490 9.93 14.67 15.54
C TRP A 490 8.53 15.15 15.17
N VAL A 491 8.45 15.87 14.06
CA VAL A 491 7.19 16.12 13.33
C VAL A 491 7.17 15.23 12.09
N ILE A 492 6.07 14.49 11.89
CA ILE A 492 5.82 13.82 10.61
C ILE A 492 4.96 14.73 9.74
N ALA A 493 5.42 15.03 8.54
CA ALA A 493 4.73 15.89 7.58
C ALA A 493 4.30 15.08 6.34
N LEU A 494 2.99 14.88 6.17
CA LEU A 494 2.44 14.26 4.97
C LEU A 494 2.13 15.36 3.94
N ALA A 495 2.88 15.37 2.84
CA ALA A 495 2.71 16.32 1.75
C ALA A 495 1.74 15.74 0.71
N HIS A 496 0.57 16.36 0.55
CA HIS A 496 -0.51 15.86 -0.33
C HIS A 496 -0.36 16.44 -1.74
N VAL A 497 0.78 16.14 -2.37
CA VAL A 497 1.20 16.70 -3.67
C VAL A 497 0.32 16.22 -4.83
N ARG A 498 0.27 16.99 -5.91
CA ARG A 498 -0.42 16.55 -7.14
C ARG A 498 0.16 15.25 -7.69
N GLY A 499 -0.71 14.48 -8.34
CA GLY A 499 -0.45 13.09 -8.70
C GLY A 499 -1.02 12.10 -7.68
N GLY A 500 -1.40 12.56 -6.47
CA GLY A 500 -2.34 11.87 -5.57
C GLY A 500 -3.81 12.25 -5.86
N SER A 501 -4.78 11.70 -5.11
CA SER A 501 -6.23 12.00 -5.25
C SER A 501 -6.82 12.76 -4.06
N GLU A 502 -6.01 13.38 -3.21
CA GLU A 502 -6.47 13.97 -1.94
C GLU A 502 -7.52 15.08 -2.16
N LEU A 503 -7.46 15.79 -3.28
CA LEU A 503 -8.45 16.80 -3.69
C LEU A 503 -9.26 16.37 -4.93
N GLY A 504 -9.43 15.07 -5.15
CA GLY A 504 -10.19 14.52 -6.28
C GLY A 504 -9.35 14.19 -7.50
N ARG A 505 -10.01 13.84 -8.61
CA ARG A 505 -9.35 13.35 -9.84
C ARG A 505 -8.51 14.39 -10.55
N GLU A 506 -8.92 15.66 -10.52
CA GLU A 506 -8.12 16.76 -11.11
C GLU A 506 -6.76 16.91 -10.42
N TRP A 507 -6.66 16.58 -9.12
CA TRP A 507 -5.40 16.59 -8.38
C TRP A 507 -4.40 15.54 -8.91
N TYR A 508 -4.92 14.41 -9.38
CA TYR A 508 -4.14 13.35 -10.01
C TYR A 508 -3.75 13.74 -11.45
N GLU A 509 -4.72 14.19 -12.27
CA GLU A 509 -4.47 14.61 -13.65
C GLU A 509 -3.49 15.80 -13.75
N ASP A 510 -3.43 16.66 -12.73
CA ASP A 510 -2.44 17.74 -12.64
C ASP A 510 -1.05 17.32 -12.14
N GLY A 511 -0.78 16.03 -11.93
CA GLY A 511 0.52 15.50 -11.50
C GLY A 511 0.94 14.21 -12.22
N LYS A 512 0.64 14.12 -13.52
CA LYS A 512 1.00 13.04 -14.45
C LYS A 512 1.29 13.56 -15.86
N LEU A 513 1.81 12.72 -16.75
CA LEU A 513 2.12 13.07 -18.15
C LEU A 513 2.89 14.41 -18.25
N GLU A 514 2.52 15.33 -19.15
CA GLU A 514 3.21 16.64 -19.29
C GLU A 514 3.20 17.48 -18.01
N LYS A 515 2.30 17.19 -17.06
CA LYS A 515 2.16 17.89 -15.79
C LYS A 515 2.92 17.22 -14.64
N LYS A 516 3.63 16.10 -14.86
CA LYS A 516 4.35 15.37 -13.79
C LYS A 516 5.29 16.25 -12.97
N MET A 517 5.87 17.27 -13.60
CA MET A 517 6.76 18.23 -12.94
C MET A 517 6.11 18.92 -11.71
N ASN A 518 4.78 19.03 -11.67
CA ASN A 518 4.04 19.62 -10.57
C ASN A 518 4.21 18.85 -9.25
N SER A 519 4.28 17.51 -9.28
CA SER A 519 4.46 16.69 -8.07
C SER A 519 5.75 17.07 -7.32
N PHE A 520 6.87 17.25 -8.04
CA PHE A 520 8.14 17.62 -7.44
C PHE A 520 8.14 19.07 -6.94
N LYS A 521 7.56 20.00 -7.72
CA LYS A 521 7.44 21.41 -7.32
C LYS A 521 6.54 21.61 -6.09
N ASP A 522 5.46 20.85 -5.98
CA ASP A 522 4.61 20.83 -4.79
C ASP A 522 5.37 20.31 -3.56
N PHE A 523 6.17 19.25 -3.73
CA PHE A 523 7.00 18.68 -2.67
C PHE A 523 8.06 19.69 -2.17
N ILE A 524 8.68 20.42 -3.09
CA ILE A 524 9.59 21.53 -2.79
C ILE A 524 8.85 22.66 -2.06
N SER A 525 7.68 23.06 -2.53
CA SER A 525 6.88 24.13 -1.91
C SER A 525 6.42 23.78 -0.49
N VAL A 526 6.13 22.51 -0.21
CA VAL A 526 5.86 22.02 1.15
C VAL A 526 7.14 22.08 2.01
N ALA A 527 8.29 21.67 1.48
CA ALA A 527 9.57 21.77 2.20
C ALA A 527 9.90 23.23 2.57
N ASP A 528 9.83 24.16 1.60
CA ASP A 528 10.07 25.58 1.79
C ASP A 528 9.07 26.17 2.83
N TYR A 529 7.77 25.84 2.75
CA TYR A 529 6.76 26.25 3.75
C TYR A 529 7.14 25.83 5.18
N LEU A 530 7.61 24.59 5.37
CA LEU A 530 8.00 24.07 6.69
C LEU A 530 9.22 24.80 7.28
N ILE A 531 10.10 25.33 6.43
CA ILE A 531 11.30 26.09 6.82
C ILE A 531 10.95 27.55 7.10
N GLU A 532 10.12 28.17 6.24
CA GLU A 532 9.64 29.53 6.40
C GLU A 532 8.85 29.70 7.69
N ASN A 533 7.86 28.82 7.94
CA ASN A 533 7.00 28.83 9.12
C ASN A 533 7.66 28.28 10.39
N LYS A 534 8.99 28.05 10.37
CA LYS A 534 9.78 27.59 11.52
C LYS A 534 9.25 26.27 12.12
N VAL A 535 8.77 25.36 11.29
CA VAL A 535 8.62 23.95 11.70
C VAL A 535 10.03 23.36 11.83
N THR A 536 10.87 23.56 10.82
CA THR A 536 12.23 23.02 10.72
C THR A 536 13.20 23.98 9.99
N LYS A 537 14.36 23.48 9.60
CA LYS A 537 15.34 24.06 8.66
C LYS A 537 16.13 22.91 7.99
N PRO A 538 16.84 23.13 6.87
CA PRO A 538 17.38 22.03 6.07
C PRO A 538 18.20 20.97 6.81
N GLU A 539 18.99 21.36 7.81
CA GLU A 539 19.81 20.40 8.58
C GLU A 539 19.00 19.46 9.49
N TYR A 540 17.71 19.75 9.67
CA TYR A 540 16.75 18.94 10.44
C TYR A 540 15.57 18.42 9.57
N LEU A 541 15.59 18.63 8.25
CA LEU A 541 14.57 18.13 7.33
C LEU A 541 15.04 16.84 6.65
N SER A 542 14.18 15.84 6.62
CA SER A 542 14.40 14.59 5.87
C SER A 542 13.14 14.16 5.14
N ALA A 543 13.29 13.24 4.19
CA ALA A 543 12.15 12.69 3.46
C ALA A 543 12.24 11.17 3.24
N ILE A 544 11.08 10.52 3.15
CA ILE A 544 10.95 9.11 2.79
C ILE A 544 10.01 8.91 1.59
N GLY A 545 10.50 8.18 0.60
CA GLY A 545 9.78 7.78 -0.62
C GLY A 545 9.76 6.27 -0.79
N THR A 546 8.74 5.73 -1.45
CA THR A 546 8.64 4.29 -1.77
C THR A 546 8.08 4.10 -3.17
N SER A 547 8.64 3.19 -3.99
CA SER A 547 8.17 2.93 -5.36
C SER A 547 8.18 4.23 -6.20
N ALA A 548 7.06 4.64 -6.80
CA ALA A 548 6.93 5.95 -7.46
C ALA A 548 7.08 7.16 -6.50
N GLY A 549 6.77 7.03 -5.21
CA GLY A 549 7.20 8.02 -4.21
C GLY A 549 8.72 8.07 -4.03
N GLY A 550 9.43 7.01 -4.41
CA GLY A 550 10.88 6.97 -4.52
C GLY A 550 11.42 7.78 -5.71
N LEU A 551 10.65 7.91 -6.80
CA LEU A 551 10.94 8.88 -7.87
C LEU A 551 10.83 10.31 -7.33
N LEU A 552 9.70 10.62 -6.68
CA LEU A 552 9.38 11.94 -6.12
C LEU A 552 10.48 12.43 -5.16
N VAL A 553 10.86 11.59 -4.20
CA VAL A 553 11.90 11.93 -3.21
C VAL A 553 13.31 11.81 -3.82
N GLY A 554 13.52 10.89 -4.76
CA GLY A 554 14.80 10.72 -5.47
C GLY A 554 15.18 11.93 -6.31
N ALA A 555 14.22 12.58 -6.96
CA ALA A 555 14.46 13.79 -7.75
C ALA A 555 14.96 14.99 -6.91
N MET A 556 14.78 14.96 -5.58
CA MET A 556 15.36 15.98 -4.70
C MET A 556 16.90 15.91 -4.63
N LEU A 557 17.51 14.80 -5.06
CA LEU A 557 18.97 14.68 -5.17
C LEU A 557 19.56 15.71 -6.14
N HIS A 558 18.88 16.02 -7.25
CA HIS A 558 19.35 17.02 -8.22
C HIS A 558 18.54 18.32 -8.21
N MET A 559 17.23 18.28 -7.93
CA MET A 559 16.39 19.49 -7.98
C MET A 559 16.62 20.46 -6.81
N ARG A 560 16.73 19.94 -5.58
CA ARG A 560 16.93 20.72 -4.34
C ARG A 560 17.71 19.93 -3.27
N PRO A 561 18.97 19.54 -3.55
CA PRO A 561 19.80 18.84 -2.55
C PRO A 561 20.12 19.71 -1.32
N ASP A 562 19.95 21.03 -1.43
CA ASP A 562 20.10 22.00 -0.35
C ASP A 562 19.04 21.89 0.75
N LEU A 563 17.85 21.34 0.43
CA LEU A 563 16.70 21.33 1.34
C LEU A 563 16.73 20.22 2.40
N PHE A 564 17.38 19.10 2.10
CA PHE A 564 17.25 17.88 2.90
C PHE A 564 18.59 17.50 3.52
N LYS A 565 18.58 17.10 4.79
CA LYS A 565 19.74 16.50 5.44
C LYS A 565 19.89 15.02 5.10
N ALA A 566 18.76 14.30 5.02
CA ALA A 566 18.75 12.87 4.74
C ALA A 566 17.52 12.42 3.93
N LEU A 567 17.68 11.41 3.08
CA LEU A 567 16.62 10.79 2.28
C LEU A 567 16.61 9.27 2.50
N VAL A 568 15.40 8.69 2.57
CA VAL A 568 15.17 7.23 2.58
C VAL A 568 14.38 6.86 1.32
N LEU A 569 14.97 6.04 0.46
CA LEU A 569 14.35 5.62 -0.80
C LEU A 569 14.12 4.10 -0.80
N ARG A 570 12.86 3.67 -0.70
CA ARG A 570 12.49 2.25 -0.65
C ARG A 570 12.03 1.76 -2.01
N VAL A 571 12.62 0.66 -2.52
CA VAL A 571 12.32 0.09 -3.86
C VAL A 571 12.06 1.16 -4.92
N PRO A 572 12.96 2.15 -5.09
CA PRO A 572 12.57 3.44 -5.66
C PRO A 572 12.69 3.46 -7.18
N PHE A 573 11.68 4.01 -7.86
CA PHE A 573 11.64 4.17 -9.31
C PHE A 573 12.55 5.33 -9.74
N VAL A 574 13.85 5.09 -9.84
CA VAL A 574 14.88 6.14 -9.98
C VAL A 574 15.50 6.23 -11.37
N ASP A 575 15.10 5.34 -12.27
CA ASP A 575 15.55 5.30 -13.66
C ASP A 575 14.33 5.16 -14.60
N PRO A 576 13.36 6.11 -14.53
CA PRO A 576 12.15 6.09 -15.34
C PRO A 576 12.42 6.14 -16.84
N LEU A 577 13.50 6.81 -17.29
CA LEU A 577 13.80 6.92 -18.72
C LEU A 577 14.18 5.56 -19.32
N SER A 578 15.12 4.83 -18.71
CA SER A 578 15.49 3.49 -19.20
C SER A 578 14.33 2.51 -19.11
N ALA A 579 13.47 2.64 -18.08
CA ALA A 579 12.30 1.77 -17.92
C ALA A 579 11.24 2.04 -19.00
N MET A 580 10.85 3.29 -19.21
CA MET A 580 9.81 3.68 -20.16
C MET A 580 10.24 3.56 -21.64
N LEU A 581 11.55 3.41 -21.92
CA LEU A 581 12.05 3.06 -23.25
C LEU A 581 12.00 1.54 -23.54
N ASN A 582 11.76 0.70 -22.51
CA ASN A 582 11.76 -0.77 -22.64
C ASN A 582 10.35 -1.36 -22.48
N PRO A 583 9.64 -1.68 -23.57
CA PRO A 583 8.27 -2.22 -23.53
C PRO A 583 8.19 -3.68 -23.04
N ASP A 584 9.31 -4.37 -22.92
CA ASP A 584 9.38 -5.78 -22.47
C ASP A 584 9.33 -5.90 -20.93
N LEU A 585 9.39 -4.78 -20.19
CA LEU A 585 9.24 -4.77 -18.73
C LEU A 585 7.75 -4.89 -18.33
N PRO A 586 7.40 -5.66 -17.28
CA PRO A 586 6.00 -6.04 -16.98
C PRO A 586 4.99 -4.89 -16.85
N LEU A 587 5.44 -3.68 -16.47
CA LEU A 587 4.57 -2.53 -16.25
C LEU A 587 4.69 -1.43 -17.32
N THR A 588 5.73 -1.42 -18.18
CA THR A 588 6.06 -0.23 -18.98
C THR A 588 4.90 0.21 -19.88
N GLN A 589 4.31 -0.70 -20.65
CA GLN A 589 3.22 -0.36 -21.56
C GLN A 589 1.96 0.10 -20.80
N VAL A 590 1.71 -0.50 -19.63
CA VAL A 590 0.60 -0.20 -18.73
C VAL A 590 0.75 1.19 -18.08
N GLU A 591 1.99 1.66 -17.92
CA GLU A 591 2.33 2.94 -17.28
C GLU A 591 2.53 4.12 -18.24
N TYR A 592 2.50 3.91 -19.57
CA TYR A 592 2.47 5.04 -20.53
C TYR A 592 1.34 6.05 -20.27
N PRO A 593 0.14 5.68 -19.80
CA PRO A 593 -0.88 6.64 -19.37
C PRO A 593 -0.54 7.43 -18.09
N GLU A 594 0.51 7.07 -17.33
CA GLU A 594 1.01 7.82 -16.16
C GLU A 594 2.18 8.73 -16.53
N TRP A 595 3.21 8.20 -17.18
CA TRP A 595 4.48 8.90 -17.46
C TRP A 595 4.60 9.43 -18.89
N GLY A 596 3.90 8.81 -19.84
CA GLY A 596 4.03 9.00 -21.27
C GLY A 596 4.98 7.98 -21.92
N ASN A 597 4.89 7.83 -23.24
CA ASN A 597 5.79 6.99 -24.03
C ASN A 597 6.96 7.84 -24.61
N PRO A 598 8.20 7.71 -24.08
CA PRO A 598 9.35 8.47 -24.58
C PRO A 598 9.87 7.99 -25.95
N SER A 599 9.57 6.73 -26.34
CA SER A 599 9.99 6.17 -27.64
C SER A 599 9.24 6.79 -28.82
N GLU A 600 8.01 7.28 -28.58
CA GLU A 600 7.15 7.88 -29.62
C GLU A 600 7.16 9.42 -29.61
N ASN A 601 7.51 10.05 -28.50
CA ASN A 601 7.38 11.50 -28.33
C ASN A 601 8.63 12.14 -27.70
N PRO A 602 9.46 12.85 -28.48
CA PRO A 602 10.66 13.53 -27.97
C PRO A 602 10.38 14.56 -26.86
N LYS A 603 9.18 15.14 -26.78
CA LYS A 603 8.83 16.03 -25.65
C LYS A 603 8.65 15.26 -24.35
N ILE A 604 8.11 14.05 -24.42
CA ILE A 604 7.99 13.14 -23.27
C ILE A 604 9.36 12.61 -22.89
N TYR A 605 10.21 12.22 -23.86
CA TYR A 605 11.61 11.86 -23.60
C TYR A 605 12.32 12.94 -22.77
N ASN A 606 12.38 14.17 -23.27
CA ASN A 606 13.06 15.28 -22.61
C ASN A 606 12.43 15.62 -21.24
N LEU A 607 11.11 15.42 -21.09
CA LEU A 607 10.43 15.64 -19.81
C LEU A 607 10.81 14.58 -18.79
N ILE A 608 10.74 13.29 -19.14
CA ILE A 608 11.13 12.18 -18.26
C ILE A 608 12.61 12.31 -17.88
N GLU A 609 13.47 12.60 -18.85
CA GLU A 609 14.89 12.90 -18.64
C GLU A 609 15.09 14.03 -17.61
N SER A 610 14.36 15.15 -17.75
CA SER A 610 14.53 16.33 -16.86
C SER A 610 14.27 16.08 -15.37
N TYR A 611 13.44 15.08 -15.03
CA TYR A 611 13.16 14.71 -13.64
C TYR A 611 13.78 13.38 -13.20
N SER A 612 14.35 12.60 -14.13
CA SER A 612 14.88 11.26 -13.83
C SER A 612 16.08 11.33 -12.87
N PRO A 613 16.03 10.73 -11.67
CA PRO A 613 17.12 10.82 -10.71
C PRO A 613 18.42 10.26 -11.26
N TYR A 614 18.38 9.11 -11.96
CA TYR A 614 19.58 8.46 -12.49
C TYR A 614 20.31 9.32 -13.51
N GLU A 615 19.63 9.88 -14.51
CA GLU A 615 20.17 10.76 -15.53
C GLU A 615 20.86 11.99 -14.91
N ASN A 616 20.19 12.65 -13.96
CA ASN A 616 20.61 13.94 -13.40
C ASN A 616 21.67 13.87 -12.29
N ILE A 617 22.10 12.67 -11.85
CA ILE A 617 23.36 12.57 -11.08
C ILE A 617 24.54 12.92 -11.98
N ALA A 618 25.23 14.03 -11.70
CA ALA A 618 26.39 14.47 -12.48
C ALA A 618 27.60 13.51 -12.31
N VAL A 619 28.23 13.07 -13.40
CA VAL A 619 29.47 12.29 -13.40
C VAL A 619 30.38 12.82 -14.50
N ALA A 620 31.69 12.87 -14.29
CA ALA A 620 32.62 13.19 -15.37
C ALA A 620 32.60 12.07 -16.42
N SER A 621 32.22 12.42 -17.65
CA SER A 621 32.18 11.50 -18.80
C SER A 621 33.61 11.08 -19.21
N PRO A 622 33.88 9.80 -19.52
CA PRO A 622 35.19 9.36 -20.00
C PRO A 622 35.56 9.89 -21.39
N ASP A 623 34.57 10.22 -22.22
CA ASP A 623 34.76 10.42 -23.67
C ASP A 623 34.90 11.91 -24.08
N ASN A 624 34.87 12.84 -23.12
CA ASN A 624 34.80 14.28 -23.38
C ASN A 624 36.17 15.00 -23.41
N ASP A 625 37.20 14.38 -24.01
CA ASP A 625 38.49 15.03 -24.31
C ASP A 625 38.44 15.99 -25.52
N GLY A 626 37.24 16.27 -26.08
CA GLY A 626 37.09 17.04 -27.33
C GLY A 626 35.79 17.83 -27.57
N ASP A 627 34.87 17.95 -26.60
CA ASP A 627 33.68 18.81 -26.75
C ASP A 627 33.73 20.02 -25.82
N GLU A 628 33.95 21.21 -26.39
CA GLU A 628 34.17 22.45 -25.65
C GLU A 628 32.91 22.95 -24.89
N ASN A 629 31.72 22.39 -25.16
CA ASN A 629 30.46 22.86 -24.58
C ASN A 629 30.08 22.29 -23.21
N ILE A 630 30.80 21.31 -22.65
CA ILE A 630 30.57 20.81 -21.27
C ILE A 630 31.80 21.06 -20.39
N ASN A 631 32.22 22.32 -20.34
CA ASN A 631 33.30 22.82 -19.48
C ASN A 631 32.89 23.02 -18.00
N ASP A 632 31.97 22.22 -17.47
CA ASP A 632 31.41 22.43 -16.13
C ASP A 632 31.91 21.46 -15.04
N LYS A 633 33.22 21.54 -14.79
CA LYS A 633 33.82 21.00 -13.56
C LYS A 633 33.30 21.70 -12.28
N SER A 634 32.57 22.81 -12.39
CA SER A 634 31.99 23.51 -11.23
C SER A 634 30.70 22.83 -10.75
N GLN A 635 29.87 22.31 -11.67
CA GLN A 635 28.70 21.48 -11.32
C GLN A 635 29.10 20.24 -10.53
N LEU A 636 30.20 19.57 -10.88
CA LEU A 636 30.72 18.44 -10.10
C LEU A 636 31.17 18.83 -8.68
N GLN A 637 31.51 20.09 -8.42
CA GLN A 637 31.99 20.57 -7.12
C GLN A 637 30.88 21.13 -6.21
N GLN A 638 29.75 21.59 -6.76
CA GLN A 638 28.69 22.25 -5.96
C GLN A 638 27.68 21.29 -5.30
N HIS A 639 27.48 20.09 -5.82
CA HIS A 639 26.40 19.19 -5.36
C HIS A 639 26.79 18.34 -4.13
N ARG A 640 26.58 18.90 -2.94
CA ARG A 640 26.55 18.15 -1.66
C ARG A 640 25.19 17.46 -1.50
N TYR A 641 25.05 16.21 -1.94
CA TYR A 641 23.82 15.43 -1.76
C TYR A 641 23.50 15.17 -0.27
N PRO A 642 22.21 15.02 0.11
CA PRO A 642 21.81 14.50 1.42
C PRO A 642 22.40 13.13 1.72
N SER A 643 22.50 12.77 3.01
CA SER A 643 22.75 11.38 3.41
C SER A 643 21.62 10.49 2.88
N LEU A 644 21.94 9.35 2.29
CA LEU A 644 20.99 8.51 1.56
C LEU A 644 21.01 7.06 2.08
N TYR A 645 19.82 6.50 2.32
CA TYR A 645 19.60 5.08 2.60
C TYR A 645 18.61 4.51 1.56
N VAL A 646 19.06 3.52 0.78
CA VAL A 646 18.27 2.92 -0.32
C VAL A 646 17.98 1.44 -0.04
N THR A 647 16.75 0.99 -0.28
CA THR A 647 16.40 -0.44 -0.29
C THR A 647 15.98 -0.93 -1.68
N ALA A 648 16.26 -2.20 -1.98
CA ALA A 648 15.81 -2.91 -3.18
C ALA A 648 15.50 -4.38 -2.84
N GLY A 649 14.65 -5.04 -3.63
CA GLY A 649 14.44 -6.50 -3.57
C GLY A 649 14.84 -7.14 -4.89
N LEU A 650 15.62 -8.24 -4.86
CA LEU A 650 16.13 -8.89 -6.08
C LEU A 650 15.01 -9.48 -6.94
N LYS A 651 13.90 -9.90 -6.31
CA LYS A 651 12.70 -10.43 -7.00
C LYS A 651 11.62 -9.35 -7.21
N ASP A 652 11.99 -8.06 -7.18
CA ASP A 652 11.02 -6.98 -7.41
C ASP A 652 10.69 -6.86 -8.90
N GLN A 653 9.48 -7.30 -9.26
CA GLN A 653 8.94 -7.24 -10.62
C GLN A 653 8.26 -5.90 -10.95
N ARG A 654 8.04 -5.03 -9.95
CA ARG A 654 7.40 -3.70 -10.13
C ARG A 654 8.46 -2.62 -10.29
N VAL A 655 9.45 -2.61 -9.40
CA VAL A 655 10.64 -1.76 -9.50
C VAL A 655 11.89 -2.63 -9.45
N ALA A 656 12.14 -3.29 -10.59
CA ALA A 656 13.44 -3.41 -11.22
C ALA A 656 14.67 -3.13 -10.31
N TYR A 657 15.20 -4.16 -9.66
CA TYR A 657 16.30 -4.05 -8.68
C TYR A 657 17.55 -3.32 -9.20
N TRP A 658 17.77 -3.30 -10.53
CA TRP A 658 18.90 -2.64 -11.16
C TRP A 658 18.79 -1.11 -11.16
N GLN A 659 17.59 -0.51 -11.06
CA GLN A 659 17.44 0.95 -11.01
C GLN A 659 18.15 1.58 -9.79
N PRO A 660 17.85 1.18 -8.53
CA PRO A 660 18.56 1.70 -7.37
C PRO A 660 20.05 1.35 -7.37
N LEU A 661 20.46 0.22 -7.96
CA LEU A 661 21.88 -0.14 -8.10
C LEU A 661 22.62 0.76 -9.08
N LYS A 662 22.04 1.04 -10.25
CA LYS A 662 22.56 1.99 -11.24
C LYS A 662 22.76 3.38 -10.61
N LEU A 663 21.76 3.89 -9.89
CA LEU A 663 21.84 5.17 -9.19
C LEU A 663 22.99 5.20 -8.18
N ILE A 664 23.06 4.21 -7.29
CA ILE A 664 24.09 4.16 -6.24
C ILE A 664 25.50 4.00 -6.82
N ALA A 665 25.67 3.20 -7.87
CA ALA A 665 26.95 3.08 -8.57
C ALA A 665 27.39 4.43 -9.16
N LYS A 666 26.47 5.14 -9.83
CA LYS A 666 26.72 6.46 -10.43
C LYS A 666 27.08 7.52 -9.36
N MET A 667 26.35 7.57 -8.25
CA MET A 667 26.65 8.46 -7.12
C MET A 667 28.02 8.17 -6.47
N ARG A 668 28.38 6.89 -6.27
CA ARG A 668 29.68 6.50 -5.71
C ARG A 668 30.85 6.83 -6.66
N GLN A 669 30.63 6.73 -7.97
CA GLN A 669 31.61 7.16 -8.97
C GLN A 669 31.83 8.68 -8.90
N GLN A 670 30.77 9.48 -8.80
CA GLN A 670 30.88 10.93 -8.60
C GLN A 670 31.65 11.28 -7.32
N GLN A 671 31.30 10.65 -6.18
CA GLN A 671 31.98 10.87 -4.89
C GLN A 671 33.49 10.58 -4.99
N LYS A 672 33.87 9.50 -5.69
CA LYS A 672 35.27 9.17 -5.96
C LYS A 672 35.95 10.26 -6.79
N GLN A 673 35.35 10.69 -7.91
CA GLN A 673 35.89 11.74 -8.79
C GLN A 673 36.03 13.10 -8.06
N GLN A 674 35.09 13.45 -7.17
CA GLN A 674 35.17 14.63 -6.31
C GLN A 674 36.37 14.55 -5.35
N SER A 675 36.60 13.40 -4.70
CA SER A 675 37.73 13.22 -3.77
C SER A 675 39.09 13.25 -4.48
N GLU A 676 39.20 12.63 -5.66
CA GLU A 676 40.41 12.65 -6.50
C GLU A 676 40.71 14.06 -7.03
N SER A 677 39.68 14.82 -7.40
CA SER A 677 39.81 16.23 -7.82
C SER A 677 40.21 17.17 -6.67
N SER A 678 39.74 16.89 -5.46
CA SER A 678 40.02 17.71 -4.28
C SER A 678 41.46 17.53 -3.78
N ASN A 679 42.00 16.31 -3.81
CA ASN A 679 43.39 16.04 -3.40
C ASN A 679 44.47 16.74 -4.27
N ASN A 680 44.13 17.18 -5.48
CA ASN A 680 45.05 17.94 -6.35
C ASN A 680 45.06 19.45 -6.07
N ASN A 681 44.11 19.97 -5.28
CA ASN A 681 44.06 21.38 -4.87
C ASN A 681 44.23 21.47 -3.35
N ASN A 682 45.26 22.15 -2.86
CA ASN A 682 45.60 22.29 -1.42
C ASN A 682 44.60 23.15 -0.60
N ASN A 683 43.30 22.96 -0.78
CA ASN A 683 42.24 23.59 -0.01
C ASN A 683 41.63 22.56 0.96
N ASN A 684 41.67 22.85 2.25
CA ASN A 684 40.97 22.10 3.30
C ASN A 684 39.44 22.30 3.21
N SER A 685 38.81 21.83 2.14
CA SER A 685 37.35 21.68 2.09
C SER A 685 36.95 20.51 2.99
N GLU A 686 35.98 20.73 3.90
CA GLU A 686 35.48 19.69 4.81
C GLU A 686 35.14 18.40 4.04
N GLU A 687 35.67 17.27 4.49
CA GLU A 687 35.36 15.96 3.91
C GLU A 687 33.84 15.73 3.86
N ASN A 688 33.35 15.27 2.69
CA ASN A 688 31.93 15.10 2.43
C ASN A 688 31.35 13.91 3.21
N ASN A 689 31.05 14.14 4.49
CA ASN A 689 30.65 13.13 5.48
C ASN A 689 29.19 12.61 5.35
N ASN A 690 28.48 12.92 4.25
CA ASN A 690 27.13 12.41 4.01
C ASN A 690 27.20 10.96 3.48
N LYS A 691 26.48 10.04 4.12
CA LYS A 691 26.59 8.59 3.86
C LYS A 691 25.71 8.16 2.68
N THR A 692 26.13 7.13 1.93
CA THR A 692 25.32 6.51 0.86
C THR A 692 25.22 4.99 1.09
N LEU A 693 24.16 4.59 1.79
CA LEU A 693 23.89 3.21 2.21
C LEU A 693 22.90 2.52 1.26
N THR A 694 23.05 1.21 1.10
CA THR A 694 22.19 0.41 0.23
C THR A 694 22.00 -0.97 0.83
N LYS A 695 20.74 -1.41 0.93
CA LYS A 695 20.34 -2.75 1.37
C LYS A 695 19.57 -3.44 0.24
N ILE A 696 19.96 -4.66 -0.09
CA ILE A 696 19.27 -5.50 -1.07
C ILE A 696 18.74 -6.72 -0.32
N ASP A 697 17.43 -6.95 -0.35
CA ASP A 697 16.87 -8.25 0.01
C ASP A 697 17.04 -9.19 -1.19
N LEU A 698 17.73 -10.31 -1.01
CA LEU A 698 18.01 -11.27 -2.08
C LEU A 698 16.85 -12.24 -2.33
N ASP A 699 15.98 -12.42 -1.35
CA ASP A 699 14.96 -13.46 -1.35
C ASP A 699 13.55 -12.93 -1.67
N ARG A 700 13.36 -11.60 -1.68
CA ARG A 700 12.02 -10.97 -1.74
C ARG A 700 11.85 -9.93 -2.85
N GLY A 701 10.59 -9.62 -3.12
CA GLY A 701 10.13 -8.63 -4.10
C GLY A 701 9.71 -7.28 -3.50
N HIS A 702 8.79 -6.59 -4.17
CA HIS A 702 8.47 -5.17 -3.94
C HIS A 702 8.11 -4.79 -2.50
N PHE A 703 7.49 -5.70 -1.75
CA PHE A 703 6.96 -5.42 -0.41
C PHE A 703 7.93 -5.77 0.74
N GLY A 704 9.18 -6.12 0.44
CA GLY A 704 10.18 -6.51 1.46
C GLY A 704 9.71 -7.74 2.24
N GLY A 705 9.88 -7.75 3.56
CA GLY A 705 9.63 -8.84 4.51
C GLY A 705 8.29 -9.61 4.51
N GLY A 706 7.39 -9.43 3.54
CA GLY A 706 6.30 -10.35 3.21
C GLY A 706 5.34 -10.67 4.36
N MET A 707 5.14 -11.98 4.62
CA MET A 707 4.32 -12.45 5.74
C MET A 707 4.98 -12.25 7.12
N GLU A 708 6.28 -11.96 7.19
CA GLU A 708 7.03 -11.98 8.44
C GLU A 708 7.06 -10.60 9.13
N GLN A 709 6.50 -10.55 10.33
CA GLN A 709 6.45 -9.34 11.15
C GLN A 709 7.84 -8.88 11.59
N ASP A 710 8.70 -9.82 11.98
CA ASP A 710 10.05 -9.54 12.47
C ASP A 710 10.92 -8.82 11.44
N VAL A 711 10.90 -9.23 10.17
CA VAL A 711 11.75 -8.60 9.15
C VAL A 711 11.24 -7.19 8.79
N ARG A 712 9.92 -7.01 8.68
CA ARG A 712 9.33 -5.66 8.49
C ARG A 712 9.66 -4.72 9.66
N LEU A 713 9.75 -5.25 10.89
CA LEU A 713 10.23 -4.49 12.05
C LEU A 713 11.71 -4.14 11.94
N THR A 714 12.57 -5.07 11.53
CA THR A 714 14.01 -4.80 11.34
C THR A 714 14.26 -3.76 10.24
N GLU A 715 13.56 -3.85 9.10
CA GLU A 715 13.60 -2.82 8.04
C GLU A 715 13.19 -1.44 8.54
N ALA A 716 12.13 -1.35 9.36
CA ALA A 716 11.71 -0.09 9.98
C ALA A 716 12.75 0.45 10.97
N ALA A 717 13.41 -0.44 11.73
CA ALA A 717 14.40 -0.07 12.75
C ALA A 717 15.61 0.61 12.10
N GLU A 718 16.13 0.01 11.02
CA GLU A 718 17.27 0.53 10.28
C GLU A 718 16.99 1.92 9.69
N GLN A 719 15.79 2.13 9.13
CA GLN A 719 15.38 3.42 8.57
C GLN A 719 15.27 4.50 9.67
N VAL A 720 14.62 4.19 10.79
CA VAL A 720 14.48 5.10 11.94
C VAL A 720 15.86 5.44 12.54
N ALA A 721 16.72 4.45 12.74
CA ALA A 721 18.07 4.64 13.26
C ALA A 721 18.95 5.49 12.32
N PHE A 722 18.87 5.25 11.01
CA PHE A 722 19.53 6.08 10.00
C PHE A 722 19.08 7.54 10.09
N LEU A 723 17.76 7.78 10.06
CA LEU A 723 17.17 9.13 10.15
C LEU A 723 17.60 9.87 11.43
N ILE A 724 17.52 9.21 12.58
CA ILE A 724 18.01 9.77 13.86
C ILE A 724 19.49 10.13 13.77
N SER A 725 20.33 9.24 13.23
CA SER A 725 21.78 9.45 13.16
C SER A 725 22.23 10.59 12.24
N GLU A 726 21.43 10.92 11.22
CA GLU A 726 21.79 11.94 10.23
C GLU A 726 21.12 13.30 10.45
N VAL A 727 19.90 13.31 10.99
CA VAL A 727 19.03 14.49 11.11
C VAL A 727 18.96 14.98 12.55
N GLN A 728 18.82 14.06 13.51
CA GLN A 728 18.85 14.39 14.94
C GLN A 728 20.28 14.30 15.46
N LYS A 729 21.23 14.95 14.75
CA LYS A 729 22.61 15.10 15.22
C LYS A 729 22.61 15.92 16.50
N SER A 730 23.21 15.32 17.51
CA SER A 730 23.17 15.64 18.93
C SER A 730 24.19 16.70 19.33
#